data_AF-A0A084SYK9-F1
#
_entry.id   AF-A0A084SYK9-F1
#
_cell.length_a   1.000
_cell.length_b   1.000
_cell.length_c   1.000
_cell.angle_alpha   90.00
_cell.angle_beta   90.00
_cell.angle_gamma   90.00
#
_symmetry.space_group_name_H-M   'P 1'
#
loop_
_entity.id
_entity.type
_entity.pdbx_description
1 polymer ?
#
loop_
_entity_poly.entity_id
_entity_poly.type
_entity_poly.pdbx_seq_one_letter_code
_entity_poly.pdbx_strand_id
1 'polypeptide(L)'
;MPRLFRRITAVAVLLGAWALVGNDRAPLPLTLGVAEAGQGSSDSTRIAGEKGGPTHDLSSLRVFTKVILYVKDNYVDPKRVKPKEMMISALEYVEKSVPDVLVDGNAESGKLNVNVNGKTREFDISHVDSLWKMSFTLKDVFDFVNKNMRPIDDTRDIEYAAVNGMLSTLDPHSVLLRPEVYREMKLSTKGEFGGLGFVIQMREGNLTVVKVLPKTPAARAGIVKDDQIKKIGEESTVNMDLNEAVSKLRGPVDSRVSITVERKGWDKPRPMTLSRAMISIESVQHKLLAGNVGYVRLKNFQGNTTRDLQAALSEMRRQSEAKGGLKGVVLDMRGNPGGLLEQAIQVSDTFLSSGTIVSTVGLSDKLREEKRARPDEGEDTYPVAVLVNAGSASASEIVAGALKNLNRAVIIGRQTFGKGSVQVLYDFPDDSALKLTIAKYLTPGDVSIQEVGIVPDIELVPSAVTEERVLVFAPRKTIGEADLDQHFGNPNSDSVAKKREDVLGREKPLESVKYLKLDEKQQQALAKKQEEAAKNPETAARQGTAPSPLLDIDSAGTGEELDDQMDAESQDEVKEDFEVQFARDYVLQMPYADRRQMLQKGKGFVEKKREEEEQRINSAIHALNVDWSAGPTPKDVKLAATFSPSADQRIAAGETFDLVLTAENKGSEPLKRVHAWTESDNYYLDRREFLIGSLAPGEKKTWKVKVKLPKDLTSRRDEVTVKLHDDHGALPTTLVSELNFAELPRPAFAFNWQVIDACESCNRDGTAQRGEDITLVMDVTNTGKGKALDSFAQIKNLGDPDIFIEKGRFKLGELAPGETKTARFQLAVKKGYDGKTFPLRLAIVDEPLEEFAMEKLELPVSDAPVAKFEPKKGLVKVSEKAALLASPEQGAQVLARLSRPAVLNTEAATKGYYRVELDKDRFAFVSTEDARDTRGKATAPQGLSYVARRSPPEIKLDVDLAQGGLVANGEKYTLSGEVDDAQGLLDMYVLVNDQKVYFQGVDPKAKGGEPQKLKFSTEFSLKEGNNSVLVVARESTDFASRRTLVIRRRPAEVAQKVTPATASKPAKSATP
;
A
#
# COMPACT_ATOMS: atom_id res chain seq x y z
N MET A 1 -6.91 7.01 -2.43
CA MET A 1 -5.51 6.66 -2.16
C MET A 1 -4.56 7.57 -2.94
N PRO A 2 -3.45 8.03 -2.34
CA PRO A 2 -2.39 8.82 -3.00
C PRO A 2 -1.70 8.11 -4.16
N ARG A 3 -0.97 8.84 -5.02
CA ARG A 3 -0.21 8.28 -6.16
C ARG A 3 0.94 7.34 -5.74
N LEU A 4 1.60 7.60 -4.62
CA LEU A 4 2.67 6.75 -4.07
C LEU A 4 2.09 5.47 -3.47
N PHE A 5 1.00 5.60 -2.69
CA PHE A 5 0.21 4.46 -2.26
C PHE A 5 -0.31 3.68 -3.47
N ARG A 6 -0.85 4.31 -4.51
CA ARG A 6 -1.27 3.64 -5.76
C ARG A 6 -0.15 2.97 -6.53
N ARG A 7 1.10 3.44 -6.50
CA ARG A 7 2.23 2.70 -7.08
C ARG A 7 2.54 1.46 -6.25
N ILE A 8 2.43 1.55 -4.93
CA ILE A 8 2.50 0.39 -4.03
C ILE A 8 1.27 -0.52 -4.23
N THR A 9 0.07 0.01 -4.47
CA THR A 9 -1.18 -0.72 -4.67
C THR A 9 -1.25 -1.38 -6.05
N ALA A 10 -0.83 -0.72 -7.13
CA ALA A 10 -0.78 -1.31 -8.48
C ALA A 10 0.33 -2.38 -8.59
N VAL A 11 1.43 -2.22 -7.86
CA VAL A 11 2.46 -3.26 -7.72
C VAL A 11 1.98 -4.38 -6.77
N ALA A 12 1.23 -4.07 -5.71
CA ALA A 12 0.59 -5.05 -4.82
C ALA A 12 -0.60 -5.77 -5.47
N VAL A 13 -1.28 -5.21 -6.47
CA VAL A 13 -2.30 -5.89 -7.27
C VAL A 13 -1.66 -6.96 -8.18
N LEU A 14 -0.41 -6.77 -8.60
CA LEU A 14 0.36 -7.77 -9.37
C LEU A 14 1.20 -8.74 -8.51
N LEU A 15 1.48 -8.41 -7.24
CA LEU A 15 2.33 -9.23 -6.34
C LEU A 15 1.62 -9.70 -5.06
N GLY A 16 0.40 -9.27 -4.79
CA GLY A 16 -0.25 -9.38 -3.47
C GLY A 16 -1.76 -9.56 -3.52
N ALA A 17 -2.30 -10.24 -4.53
CA ALA A 17 -3.71 -10.67 -4.55
C ALA A 17 -4.09 -11.69 -3.46
N TRP A 18 -3.20 -11.94 -2.50
CA TRP A 18 -3.43 -12.69 -1.26
C TRP A 18 -3.33 -11.80 0.01
N ALA A 19 -3.28 -10.47 -0.13
CA ALA A 19 -3.20 -9.51 1.00
C ALA A 19 -4.35 -8.51 1.10
N LEU A 20 -5.22 -8.42 0.08
CA LEU A 20 -6.31 -7.44 0.05
C LEU A 20 -7.61 -8.07 0.56
N VAL A 21 -7.60 -8.41 1.85
CA VAL A 21 -8.79 -8.38 2.71
C VAL A 21 -8.48 -7.36 3.78
N GLY A 22 -9.03 -6.15 3.62
CA GLY A 22 -9.13 -5.11 4.65
C GLY A 22 -7.86 -4.60 5.31
N ASN A 23 -7.40 -3.42 4.88
CA ASN A 23 -6.88 -2.41 5.80
C ASN A 23 -6.61 -1.10 5.05
N ASP A 24 -7.63 -0.23 4.99
CA ASP A 24 -7.37 1.20 5.17
C ASP A 24 -7.24 1.40 6.69
N ARG A 25 -6.06 1.87 7.15
CA ARG A 25 -5.68 2.23 8.55
C ARG A 25 -4.83 1.22 9.36
N ALA A 26 -3.72 0.75 8.79
CA ALA A 26 -2.46 0.47 9.50
C ALA A 26 -1.36 0.11 8.46
N PRO A 27 -0.06 0.43 8.68
CA PRO A 27 0.99 0.11 7.71
C PRO A 27 1.15 -1.42 7.56
N LEU A 28 1.03 -1.91 6.33
CA LEU A 28 1.26 -3.30 5.92
C LEU A 28 2.66 -3.80 6.34
N PRO A 29 2.78 -5.02 6.90
CA PRO A 29 3.87 -5.91 6.58
C PRO A 29 3.42 -6.84 5.43
N LEU A 30 4.15 -6.72 4.33
CA LEU A 30 4.00 -7.39 3.04
C LEU A 30 3.76 -8.91 3.15
N THR A 31 2.83 -9.42 2.35
CA THR A 31 2.66 -10.85 2.08
C THR A 31 3.79 -11.36 1.19
N LEU A 32 4.43 -12.47 1.58
CA LEU A 32 5.38 -13.18 0.74
C LEU A 32 5.09 -14.68 0.76
N GLY A 33 5.15 -15.27 -0.44
CA GLY A 33 4.86 -16.67 -0.70
C GLY A 33 5.88 -17.61 -0.10
N VAL A 34 5.38 -18.80 0.23
CA VAL A 34 6.11 -19.93 0.79
C VAL A 34 7.26 -20.33 -0.13
N ALA A 35 8.48 -20.24 0.37
CA ALA A 35 9.63 -20.97 -0.15
C ALA A 35 10.34 -21.63 1.04
N GLU A 36 10.29 -22.97 1.07
CA GLU A 36 11.01 -23.78 2.04
C GLU A 36 12.52 -23.51 1.93
N ALA A 37 13.08 -22.92 2.98
CA ALA A 37 14.53 -22.86 3.18
C ALA A 37 14.82 -23.34 4.59
N GLY A 38 15.01 -24.65 4.73
CA GLY A 38 15.48 -25.25 5.97
C GLY A 38 16.95 -24.94 6.21
N GLN A 39 17.29 -24.59 7.46
CA GLN A 39 18.56 -24.98 8.06
C GLN A 39 18.49 -24.83 9.60
N GLY A 40 18.29 -25.95 10.28
CA GLY A 40 18.73 -26.17 11.65
C GLY A 40 19.93 -27.11 11.62
N SER A 41 21.04 -26.71 12.22
CA SER A 41 22.23 -27.57 12.37
C SER A 41 21.96 -28.64 13.44
N SER A 42 21.81 -29.89 13.03
CA SER A 42 22.18 -31.05 13.85
C SER A 42 22.33 -32.28 12.96
N ASP A 43 23.54 -32.85 12.99
CA ASP A 43 23.96 -34.18 12.55
C ASP A 43 23.48 -34.75 11.21
N SER A 44 24.48 -34.89 10.34
CA SER A 44 24.47 -35.63 9.07
C SER A 44 24.08 -37.10 9.26
N THR A 45 22.89 -37.49 8.82
CA THR A 45 22.60 -38.71 8.00
C THR A 45 21.09 -38.97 7.97
N ARG A 46 20.38 -38.50 6.93
CA ARG A 46 19.14 -39.15 6.44
C ARG A 46 19.01 -38.95 4.93
N ILE A 47 18.67 -40.07 4.30
CA ILE A 47 18.65 -40.35 2.87
C ILE A 47 17.41 -39.72 2.23
N ALA A 48 17.53 -39.35 0.95
CA ALA A 48 16.47 -38.85 0.10
C ALA A 48 15.23 -39.77 0.06
N GLY A 49 14.04 -39.18 0.20
CA GLY A 49 12.76 -39.83 -0.08
C GLY A 49 11.75 -39.71 1.07
N GLU A 50 11.10 -38.55 1.21
CA GLU A 50 9.72 -38.40 1.73
C GLU A 50 9.33 -36.90 1.66
N LYS A 51 8.53 -36.51 0.64
CA LYS A 51 7.74 -35.27 0.68
C LYS A 51 6.56 -35.53 1.62
N GLY A 52 6.68 -35.12 2.88
CA GLY A 52 5.64 -35.37 3.88
C GLY A 52 6.05 -34.94 5.28
N GLY A 53 6.18 -33.63 5.52
CA GLY A 53 6.07 -33.12 6.88
C GLY A 53 4.68 -33.44 7.44
N PRO A 54 4.50 -33.59 8.77
CA PRO A 54 3.18 -33.80 9.34
C PRO A 54 2.27 -32.62 8.98
N THR A 55 1.10 -32.93 8.41
CA THR A 55 0.04 -31.93 8.13
C THR A 55 -0.30 -31.17 9.40
N HIS A 56 -0.31 -29.84 9.34
CA HIS A 56 -0.64 -29.00 10.49
C HIS A 56 -2.03 -29.33 11.05
N ASP A 57 -2.10 -29.70 12.33
CA ASP A 57 -3.35 -29.96 13.03
C ASP A 57 -3.88 -28.65 13.64
N LEU A 58 -4.83 -28.03 12.93
CA LEU A 58 -5.49 -26.78 13.34
C LEU A 58 -6.15 -26.88 14.72
N SER A 59 -6.58 -28.09 15.15
CA SER A 59 -7.20 -28.28 16.47
C SER A 59 -6.19 -28.27 17.62
N SER A 60 -4.89 -28.41 17.30
CA SER A 60 -3.83 -28.46 18.31
C SER A 60 -3.48 -27.09 18.88
N LEU A 61 -3.73 -26.01 18.14
CA LEU A 61 -3.57 -24.60 18.55
C LEU A 61 -2.23 -24.32 19.27
N ARG A 62 -1.14 -24.91 18.76
CA ARG A 62 0.17 -24.94 19.43
C ARG A 62 0.76 -23.56 19.66
N VAL A 63 0.65 -22.67 18.67
CA VAL A 63 1.14 -21.30 18.75
C VAL A 63 0.18 -20.47 19.60
N PHE A 64 -1.12 -20.61 19.35
CA PHE A 64 -2.17 -19.87 20.05
C PHE A 64 -2.13 -20.10 21.57
N THR A 65 -2.02 -21.35 22.03
CA THR A 65 -1.93 -21.67 23.47
C THR A 65 -0.70 -21.03 24.12
N LYS A 66 0.45 -21.02 23.44
CA LYS A 66 1.67 -20.35 23.94
C LYS A 66 1.51 -18.83 23.99
N VAL A 67 0.90 -18.23 22.97
CA VAL A 67 0.65 -16.77 22.95
C VAL A 67 -0.25 -16.37 24.10
N ILE A 68 -1.31 -17.13 24.40
CA ILE A 68 -2.16 -16.90 25.58
C ILE A 68 -1.33 -16.81 26.87
N LEU A 69 -0.36 -17.70 27.07
CA LEU A 69 0.50 -17.69 28.25
C LEU A 69 1.33 -16.41 28.31
N TYR A 70 1.97 -16.03 27.20
CA TYR A 70 2.76 -14.80 27.14
C TYR A 70 1.90 -13.55 27.39
N VAL A 71 0.70 -13.47 26.79
CA VAL A 71 -0.23 -12.35 27.02
C VAL A 71 -0.62 -12.29 28.49
N LYS A 72 -1.03 -13.40 29.08
CA LYS A 72 -1.43 -13.46 30.50
C LYS A 72 -0.32 -12.96 31.42
N ASP A 73 0.90 -13.41 31.19
CA ASP A 73 2.00 -13.24 32.14
C ASP A 73 2.80 -11.94 31.91
N ASN A 74 2.74 -11.35 30.70
CA ASN A 74 3.63 -10.26 30.31
C ASN A 74 2.94 -9.04 29.68
N TYR A 75 1.68 -9.11 29.26
CA TYR A 75 1.05 -7.98 28.58
C TYR A 75 0.92 -6.75 29.49
N VAL A 76 1.22 -5.58 28.95
CA VAL A 76 1.38 -4.33 29.72
C VAL A 76 0.14 -3.91 30.51
N ASP A 77 -1.06 -4.15 29.97
CA ASP A 77 -2.34 -3.74 30.56
C ASP A 77 -3.31 -4.93 30.70
N PRO A 78 -3.31 -5.61 31.86
CA PRO A 78 -4.19 -6.75 32.10
C PRO A 78 -5.69 -6.45 31.97
N LYS A 79 -6.13 -5.18 32.08
CA LYS A 79 -7.57 -4.82 31.98
C LYS A 79 -8.12 -4.95 30.57
N ARG A 80 -7.25 -4.93 29.56
CA ARG A 80 -7.60 -5.10 28.14
C ARG A 80 -7.69 -6.56 27.73
N VAL A 81 -7.25 -7.48 28.59
CA VAL A 81 -7.37 -8.91 28.35
C VAL A 81 -8.82 -9.33 28.62
N LYS A 82 -9.62 -9.39 27.56
CA LYS A 82 -11.04 -9.72 27.61
C LYS A 82 -11.33 -10.97 26.79
N PRO A 83 -11.35 -12.17 27.41
CA PRO A 83 -11.38 -13.44 26.70
C PRO A 83 -12.53 -13.60 25.68
N LYS A 84 -13.74 -13.13 25.96
CA LYS A 84 -14.87 -13.22 25.01
C LYS A 84 -14.65 -12.37 23.75
N GLU A 85 -14.26 -11.10 23.93
CA GLU A 85 -13.99 -10.17 22.83
C GLU A 85 -12.80 -10.67 22.00
N MET A 86 -11.74 -11.13 22.67
CA MET A 86 -10.56 -11.76 22.07
C MET A 86 -10.91 -12.99 21.23
N MET A 87 -11.80 -13.86 21.74
CA MET A 87 -12.26 -15.06 21.04
C MET A 87 -13.03 -14.72 19.77
N ILE A 88 -13.96 -13.76 19.85
CA ILE A 88 -14.76 -13.32 18.70
C ILE A 88 -13.83 -12.71 17.64
N SER A 89 -12.95 -11.80 18.04
CA SER A 89 -12.01 -11.16 17.10
C SER A 89 -11.04 -12.15 16.45
N ALA A 90 -10.57 -13.17 17.18
CA ALA A 90 -9.79 -14.27 16.62
C ALA A 90 -10.55 -14.96 15.46
N LEU A 91 -11.82 -15.26 15.66
CA LEU A 91 -12.64 -15.94 14.65
C LEU A 91 -13.05 -15.02 13.50
N GLU A 92 -13.27 -13.73 13.74
CA GLU A 92 -13.49 -12.73 12.68
C GLU A 92 -12.28 -12.59 11.75
N TYR A 93 -11.05 -12.65 12.28
CA TYR A 93 -9.84 -12.68 11.45
C TYR A 93 -9.70 -13.98 10.65
N VAL A 94 -10.18 -15.10 11.21
CA VAL A 94 -10.30 -16.36 10.46
C VAL A 94 -11.33 -16.24 9.35
N GLU A 95 -12.50 -15.65 9.59
CA GLU A 95 -13.52 -15.37 8.56
C GLU A 95 -12.97 -14.54 7.40
N LYS A 96 -12.16 -13.52 7.70
CA LYS A 96 -11.48 -12.69 6.68
C LYS A 96 -10.52 -13.50 5.83
N SER A 97 -9.83 -14.48 6.43
CA SER A 97 -8.80 -15.28 5.76
C SER A 97 -9.36 -16.53 5.07
N VAL A 98 -10.46 -17.08 5.59
CA VAL A 98 -11.08 -18.33 5.14
C VAL A 98 -12.47 -18.03 4.59
N PRO A 99 -12.65 -18.04 3.26
CA PRO A 99 -13.92 -17.72 2.63
C PRO A 99 -15.10 -18.54 3.14
N ASP A 100 -14.88 -19.81 3.47
CA ASP A 100 -15.90 -20.75 3.97
C ASP A 100 -16.50 -20.38 5.32
N VAL A 101 -15.80 -19.56 6.10
CA VAL A 101 -16.14 -19.27 7.49
C VAL A 101 -16.90 -17.95 7.56
N LEU A 102 -18.01 -17.92 8.28
CA LEU A 102 -18.74 -16.72 8.67
C LEU A 102 -19.02 -16.79 10.18
N VAL A 103 -18.75 -15.68 10.87
CA VAL A 103 -18.78 -15.57 12.32
C VAL A 103 -19.73 -14.44 12.70
N ASP A 104 -20.68 -14.77 13.58
CA ASP A 104 -21.57 -13.80 14.20
C ASP A 104 -21.51 -14.00 15.72
N GLY A 105 -20.70 -13.16 16.36
CA GLY A 105 -20.41 -13.24 17.79
C GLY A 105 -20.91 -12.01 18.55
N ASN A 106 -21.52 -12.24 19.71
CA ASN A 106 -21.87 -11.17 20.64
C ASN A 106 -21.37 -11.51 22.04
N ALA A 107 -20.39 -10.73 22.50
CA ALA A 107 -19.75 -10.91 23.80
C ALA A 107 -20.72 -10.70 24.99
N GLU A 108 -21.69 -9.80 24.84
CA GLU A 108 -22.68 -9.47 25.88
C GLU A 108 -23.71 -10.59 26.05
N SER A 109 -24.27 -11.09 24.95
CA SER A 109 -25.22 -12.20 25.00
C SER A 109 -24.54 -13.55 25.27
N GLY A 110 -23.22 -13.63 25.12
CA GLY A 110 -22.46 -14.87 25.27
C GLY A 110 -22.75 -15.89 24.17
N LYS A 111 -23.16 -15.45 22.98
CA LYS A 111 -23.50 -16.33 21.86
C LYS A 111 -22.53 -16.14 20.71
N LEU A 112 -22.16 -17.24 20.06
CA LEU A 112 -21.29 -17.27 18.91
C LEU A 112 -21.87 -18.23 17.86
N ASN A 113 -22.33 -17.69 16.74
CA ASN A 113 -22.75 -18.47 15.60
C ASN A 113 -21.60 -18.59 14.61
N VAL A 114 -21.23 -19.82 14.26
CA VAL A 114 -20.22 -20.08 13.22
C VAL A 114 -20.88 -20.86 12.11
N ASN A 115 -20.87 -20.29 10.90
CA ASN A 115 -21.23 -20.99 9.68
C ASN A 115 -19.95 -21.37 8.93
N VAL A 116 -19.85 -22.64 8.54
CA VAL A 116 -18.73 -23.14 7.74
C VAL A 116 -19.31 -23.89 6.56
N ASN A 117 -19.17 -23.30 5.38
CA ASN A 117 -19.65 -23.86 4.11
C ASN A 117 -21.14 -24.30 4.19
N GLY A 118 -22.01 -23.42 4.71
CA GLY A 118 -23.45 -23.66 4.81
C GLY A 118 -23.89 -24.44 6.06
N LYS A 119 -22.96 -25.03 6.83
CA LYS A 119 -23.28 -25.67 8.11
C LYS A 119 -23.12 -24.68 9.25
N THR A 120 -24.20 -24.42 9.97
CA THR A 120 -24.20 -23.51 11.13
C THR A 120 -24.15 -24.29 12.44
N ARG A 121 -23.37 -23.80 13.41
CA ARG A 121 -23.40 -24.23 14.80
C ARG A 121 -23.35 -23.01 15.74
N GLU A 122 -24.27 -22.96 16.70
CA GLU A 122 -24.23 -21.99 17.81
C GLU A 122 -23.34 -22.57 18.92
N PHE A 123 -22.44 -21.74 19.46
CA PHE A 123 -21.59 -22.01 20.60
C PHE A 123 -21.96 -21.05 21.73
N ASP A 124 -22.18 -21.59 22.93
CA ASP A 124 -22.31 -20.80 24.15
C ASP A 124 -20.91 -20.39 24.64
N ILE A 125 -20.63 -19.09 24.66
CA ILE A 125 -19.38 -18.52 25.15
C ILE A 125 -19.59 -17.73 26.45
N SER A 126 -20.76 -17.82 27.09
CA SER A 126 -21.07 -17.13 28.34
C SER A 126 -20.08 -17.47 29.46
N HIS A 127 -19.57 -18.71 29.47
CA HIS A 127 -18.61 -19.25 30.43
C HIS A 127 -17.14 -18.87 30.16
N VAL A 128 -16.83 -18.20 29.04
CA VAL A 128 -15.47 -17.83 28.64
C VAL A 128 -15.02 -16.58 29.40
N ASP A 129 -14.64 -16.75 30.67
CA ASP A 129 -14.19 -15.68 31.57
C ASP A 129 -12.67 -15.61 31.77
N SER A 130 -11.92 -16.52 31.14
CA SER A 130 -10.46 -16.62 31.24
C SER A 130 -9.85 -17.10 29.92
N LEU A 131 -8.59 -16.73 29.68
CA LEU A 131 -7.87 -17.16 28.47
C LEU A 131 -7.75 -18.69 28.35
N TRP A 132 -7.71 -19.40 29.49
CA TRP A 132 -7.71 -20.86 29.51
C TRP A 132 -9.02 -21.46 29.00
N LYS A 133 -10.17 -20.97 29.50
CA LYS A 133 -11.48 -21.41 29.00
C LYS A 133 -11.66 -21.06 27.53
N MET A 134 -11.20 -19.88 27.11
CA MET A 134 -11.17 -19.48 25.70
C MET A 134 -10.41 -20.49 24.83
N SER A 135 -9.23 -20.94 25.25
CA SER A 135 -8.44 -21.93 24.50
C SER A 135 -9.18 -23.25 24.32
N PHE A 136 -9.94 -23.71 25.32
CA PHE A 136 -10.75 -24.93 25.21
C PHE A 136 -11.92 -24.75 24.25
N THR A 137 -12.68 -23.66 24.38
CA THR A 137 -13.82 -23.40 23.50
C THR A 137 -13.38 -23.18 22.05
N LEU A 138 -12.24 -22.50 21.83
CA LEU A 138 -11.70 -22.33 20.48
C LEU A 138 -11.29 -23.65 19.84
N LYS A 139 -10.75 -24.60 20.62
CA LYS A 139 -10.45 -25.94 20.09
C LYS A 139 -11.71 -26.61 19.52
N ASP A 140 -12.83 -26.55 20.23
CA ASP A 140 -14.11 -27.10 19.77
C ASP A 140 -14.64 -26.38 18.51
N VAL A 141 -14.41 -25.07 18.42
CA VAL A 141 -14.76 -24.26 17.23
C VAL A 141 -13.86 -24.65 16.04
N PHE A 142 -12.55 -24.74 16.22
CA PHE A 142 -11.61 -25.11 15.15
C PHE A 142 -11.79 -26.56 14.69
N ASP A 143 -12.20 -27.46 15.58
CA ASP A 143 -12.64 -28.81 15.20
C ASP A 143 -13.85 -28.76 14.26
N PHE A 144 -14.80 -27.87 14.53
CA PHE A 144 -15.95 -27.65 13.65
C PHE A 144 -15.54 -26.99 12.33
N VAL A 145 -14.65 -26.01 12.34
CA VAL A 145 -14.10 -25.38 11.13
C VAL A 145 -13.39 -26.40 10.27
N ASN A 146 -12.41 -27.12 10.82
CA ASN A 146 -11.58 -28.08 10.09
C ASN A 146 -12.41 -29.22 9.48
N LYS A 147 -13.48 -29.68 10.16
CA LYS A 147 -14.36 -30.75 9.65
C LYS A 147 -15.29 -30.31 8.51
N ASN A 148 -15.57 -29.02 8.36
CA ASN A 148 -16.62 -28.53 7.47
C ASN A 148 -16.13 -27.57 6.38
N MET A 149 -14.93 -27.00 6.53
CA MET A 149 -14.28 -26.21 5.48
C MET A 149 -13.80 -27.11 4.34
N ARG A 150 -13.60 -26.52 3.16
CA ARG A 150 -12.94 -27.23 2.06
C ARG A 150 -11.49 -27.57 2.45
N PRO A 151 -10.94 -28.70 1.97
CA PRO A 151 -9.53 -29.04 2.23
C PRO A 151 -8.61 -27.92 1.76
N ILE A 152 -7.65 -27.56 2.62
CA ILE A 152 -6.57 -26.60 2.34
C ILE A 152 -5.27 -27.32 2.67
N ASP A 153 -4.25 -27.15 1.83
CA ASP A 153 -2.97 -27.85 1.96
C ASP A 153 -2.24 -27.53 3.28
N ASP A 154 -2.36 -26.29 3.76
CA ASP A 154 -1.76 -25.83 5.00
C ASP A 154 -2.73 -24.95 5.80
N THR A 155 -2.97 -25.32 7.06
CA THR A 155 -3.89 -24.61 7.95
C THR A 155 -3.18 -23.70 8.95
N ARG A 156 -1.84 -23.59 8.91
CA ARG A 156 -1.05 -22.72 9.81
C ARG A 156 -1.50 -21.27 9.76
N ASP A 157 -1.73 -20.75 8.56
CA ASP A 157 -2.18 -19.37 8.37
C ASP A 157 -3.53 -19.09 9.03
N ILE A 158 -4.38 -20.11 9.20
CA ILE A 158 -5.66 -19.98 9.91
C ILE A 158 -5.39 -19.77 11.41
N GLU A 159 -4.48 -20.53 12.02
CA GLU A 159 -4.08 -20.32 13.41
C GLU A 159 -3.41 -18.95 13.59
N TYR A 160 -2.52 -18.54 12.68
CA TYR A 160 -1.88 -17.22 12.73
C TYR A 160 -2.90 -16.07 12.62
N ALA A 161 -3.90 -16.19 11.74
CA ALA A 161 -4.99 -15.23 11.64
C ALA A 161 -5.77 -15.14 12.96
N ALA A 162 -6.07 -16.28 13.58
CA ALA A 162 -6.75 -16.33 14.87
C ALA A 162 -5.93 -15.67 15.99
N VAL A 163 -4.64 -15.95 16.08
CA VAL A 163 -3.72 -15.31 17.03
C VAL A 163 -3.71 -13.81 16.82
N ASN A 164 -3.59 -13.34 15.57
CA ASN A 164 -3.52 -11.91 15.28
C ASN A 164 -4.86 -11.20 15.53
N GLY A 165 -6.00 -11.84 15.27
CA GLY A 165 -7.30 -11.30 15.66
C GLY A 165 -7.41 -11.13 17.16
N MET A 166 -7.01 -12.16 17.92
CA MET A 166 -6.93 -12.09 19.38
C MET A 166 -6.02 -10.94 19.87
N LEU A 167 -4.82 -10.80 19.30
CA LEU A 167 -3.87 -9.75 19.70
C LEU A 167 -4.34 -8.35 19.30
N SER A 168 -5.10 -8.22 18.21
CA SER A 168 -5.60 -6.93 17.73
C SER A 168 -6.54 -6.23 18.72
N THR A 169 -7.16 -6.98 19.65
CA THR A 169 -7.99 -6.39 20.71
C THR A 169 -7.17 -5.79 21.85
N LEU A 170 -5.86 -6.05 21.89
CA LEU A 170 -4.98 -5.58 22.96
C LEU A 170 -4.47 -4.18 22.65
N ASP A 171 -3.72 -4.06 21.55
CA ASP A 171 -3.09 -2.84 21.03
C ASP A 171 -2.67 -3.03 19.55
N PRO A 172 -2.32 -1.95 18.82
CA PRO A 172 -1.93 -2.04 17.41
C PRO A 172 -0.49 -2.55 17.17
N HIS A 173 0.28 -2.81 18.23
CA HIS A 173 1.70 -3.14 18.15
C HIS A 173 2.00 -4.62 18.44
N SER A 174 1.08 -5.33 19.09
CA SER A 174 1.18 -6.73 19.47
C SER A 174 0.71 -7.61 18.31
N VAL A 175 1.60 -8.46 17.80
CA VAL A 175 1.34 -9.25 16.60
C VAL A 175 2.23 -10.50 16.56
N LEU A 176 1.69 -11.58 16.02
CA LEU A 176 2.47 -12.74 15.61
C LEU A 176 3.03 -12.50 14.19
N LEU A 177 4.35 -12.45 14.11
CA LEU A 177 5.11 -12.33 12.87
C LEU A 177 5.29 -13.73 12.28
N ARG A 178 4.78 -13.90 11.05
CA ARG A 178 5.07 -15.09 10.23
C ARG A 178 6.57 -15.22 9.97
N PRO A 179 7.10 -16.44 9.69
CA PRO A 179 8.53 -16.67 9.54
C PRO A 179 9.24 -15.73 8.55
N GLU A 180 8.61 -15.44 7.42
CA GLU A 180 9.16 -14.58 6.38
C GLU A 180 9.29 -13.13 6.85
N VAL A 181 8.23 -12.61 7.47
CA VAL A 181 8.19 -11.26 8.04
C VAL A 181 9.19 -11.14 9.18
N TYR A 182 9.28 -12.17 10.02
CA TYR A 182 10.20 -12.17 11.14
C TYR A 182 11.67 -12.15 10.68
N ARG A 183 12.00 -12.95 9.66
CA ARG A 183 13.33 -13.00 9.06
C ARG A 183 13.75 -11.64 8.51
N GLU A 184 12.90 -10.96 7.74
CA GLU A 184 13.22 -9.62 7.23
C GLU A 184 13.32 -8.57 8.35
N MET A 185 12.51 -8.69 9.40
CA MET A 185 12.65 -7.83 10.58
C MET A 185 13.99 -8.04 11.30
N LYS A 186 14.45 -9.30 11.48
CA LYS A 186 15.78 -9.59 12.05
C LYS A 186 16.89 -9.01 11.19
N LEU A 187 16.82 -9.16 9.87
CA LEU A 187 17.83 -8.65 8.95
C LEU A 187 17.92 -7.11 8.98
N SER A 188 16.77 -6.43 8.93
CA SER A 188 16.72 -4.97 8.98
C SER A 188 17.19 -4.40 10.32
N THR A 189 16.83 -5.02 11.46
CA THR A 189 17.26 -4.57 12.80
C THR A 189 18.72 -4.89 13.11
N LYS A 190 19.27 -5.98 12.56
CA LYS A 190 20.70 -6.28 12.67
C LYS A 190 21.56 -5.21 11.97
N GLY A 191 21.06 -4.65 10.87
CA GLY A 191 21.75 -3.62 10.08
C GLY A 191 22.86 -4.14 9.18
N GLU A 192 23.06 -5.45 9.10
CA GLU A 192 24.05 -6.09 8.23
C GLU A 192 23.58 -7.46 7.76
N PHE A 193 23.91 -7.82 6.52
CA PHE A 193 23.58 -9.12 5.93
C PHE A 193 24.64 -9.58 4.93
N GLY A 194 24.73 -10.88 4.70
CA GLY A 194 25.61 -11.43 3.65
C GLY A 194 24.99 -11.25 2.26
N GLY A 195 25.71 -10.59 1.35
CA GLY A 195 25.22 -10.28 0.01
C GLY A 195 26.28 -9.69 -0.92
N LEU A 196 25.84 -9.09 -2.03
CA LEU A 196 26.74 -8.61 -3.11
C LEU A 196 26.93 -7.09 -3.14
N GLY A 197 26.02 -6.33 -2.53
CA GLY A 197 26.15 -4.87 -2.37
C GLY A 197 25.67 -4.03 -3.55
N PHE A 198 24.47 -4.30 -4.05
CA PHE A 198 23.77 -3.46 -5.01
C PHE A 198 22.26 -3.53 -4.77
N VAL A 199 21.55 -2.54 -5.27
CA VAL A 199 20.09 -2.43 -5.22
C VAL A 199 19.54 -2.81 -6.59
N ILE A 200 18.51 -3.65 -6.60
CA ILE A 200 17.81 -4.15 -7.79
C ILE A 200 16.35 -3.75 -7.75
N GLN A 201 15.77 -3.56 -8.93
CA GLN A 201 14.35 -3.28 -9.13
C GLN A 201 13.87 -3.98 -10.40
N MET A 202 12.58 -4.28 -10.49
CA MET A 202 11.96 -4.71 -11.74
C MET A 202 11.71 -3.49 -12.63
N ARG A 203 12.39 -3.41 -13.78
CA ARG A 203 12.13 -2.40 -14.82
C ARG A 203 11.74 -3.10 -16.11
N GLU A 204 10.55 -2.76 -16.63
CA GLU A 204 10.00 -3.38 -17.86
C GLU A 204 9.97 -4.93 -17.78
N GLY A 205 9.81 -5.50 -16.58
CA GLY A 205 9.82 -6.94 -16.35
C GLY A 205 11.21 -7.58 -16.21
N ASN A 206 12.29 -6.81 -16.23
CA ASN A 206 13.66 -7.29 -16.04
C ASN A 206 14.23 -6.89 -14.68
N LEU A 207 14.95 -7.82 -14.04
CA LEU A 207 15.69 -7.55 -12.81
C LEU A 207 16.89 -6.64 -13.12
N THR A 208 16.79 -5.38 -12.74
CA THR A 208 17.71 -4.32 -13.16
C THR A 208 18.41 -3.71 -11.95
N VAL A 209 19.73 -3.56 -12.05
CA VAL A 209 20.54 -2.88 -11.03
C VAL A 209 20.25 -1.38 -11.08
N VAL A 210 19.73 -0.83 -9.99
CA VAL A 210 19.44 0.62 -9.90
C VAL A 210 20.58 1.39 -9.25
N LYS A 211 21.33 0.74 -8.35
CA LYS A 211 22.45 1.34 -7.63
C LYS A 211 23.47 0.28 -7.25
N VAL A 212 24.76 0.60 -7.32
CA VAL A 212 25.84 -0.25 -6.82
C VAL A 212 26.48 0.44 -5.64
N LEU A 213 26.64 -0.29 -4.52
CA LEU A 213 27.22 0.27 -3.30
C LEU A 213 28.75 0.29 -3.43
N PRO A 214 29.44 1.39 -3.10
CA PRO A 214 30.89 1.46 -3.13
C PRO A 214 31.56 0.40 -2.25
N LYS A 215 32.77 -0.04 -2.61
CA LYS A 215 33.60 -1.00 -1.85
C LYS A 215 32.96 -2.38 -1.61
N THR A 216 31.90 -2.74 -2.34
CA THR A 216 31.23 -4.05 -2.24
C THR A 216 31.69 -5.06 -3.30
N PRO A 217 31.38 -6.37 -3.16
CA PRO A 217 31.68 -7.37 -4.18
C PRO A 217 31.24 -6.98 -5.59
N ALA A 218 30.05 -6.40 -5.73
CA ALA A 218 29.53 -6.01 -7.04
C ALA A 218 30.25 -4.83 -7.66
N ALA A 219 30.61 -3.82 -6.86
CA ALA A 219 31.47 -2.74 -7.33
C ALA A 219 32.82 -3.27 -7.84
N ARG A 220 33.43 -4.22 -7.11
CA ARG A 220 34.68 -4.89 -7.52
C ARG A 220 34.51 -5.75 -8.77
N ALA A 221 33.35 -6.36 -8.97
CA ALA A 221 33.02 -7.13 -10.16
C ALA A 221 32.71 -6.24 -11.39
N GLY A 222 32.71 -4.91 -11.24
CA GLY A 222 32.44 -3.97 -12.31
C GLY A 222 30.99 -3.90 -12.75
N ILE A 223 30.06 -4.33 -11.88
CA ILE A 223 28.61 -4.15 -12.08
C ILE A 223 28.30 -2.66 -11.98
N VAL A 224 27.41 -2.17 -12.84
CA VAL A 224 27.03 -0.75 -12.91
C VAL A 224 25.51 -0.58 -12.93
N LYS A 225 25.06 0.66 -12.79
CA LYS A 225 23.65 1.03 -12.94
C LYS A 225 23.12 0.62 -14.33
N ASP A 226 21.87 0.18 -14.35
CA ASP A 226 21.11 -0.31 -15.51
C ASP A 226 21.57 -1.66 -16.09
N ASP A 227 22.51 -2.35 -15.42
CA ASP A 227 22.79 -3.76 -15.70
C ASP A 227 21.55 -4.62 -15.45
N GLN A 228 21.24 -5.52 -16.39
CA GLN A 228 20.15 -6.48 -16.24
C GLN A 228 20.71 -7.83 -15.82
N ILE A 229 20.27 -8.32 -14.66
CA ILE A 229 20.61 -9.68 -14.21
C ILE A 229 19.65 -10.62 -14.92
N LYS A 230 20.17 -11.50 -15.78
CA LYS A 230 19.39 -12.50 -16.56
C LYS A 230 19.33 -13.87 -15.89
N LYS A 231 20.33 -14.20 -15.07
CA LYS A 231 20.39 -15.45 -14.29
C LYS A 231 21.01 -15.25 -12.92
N ILE A 232 20.55 -16.03 -11.94
CA ILE A 232 21.18 -16.20 -10.62
C ILE A 232 21.41 -17.70 -10.42
N GLY A 233 22.67 -18.11 -10.28
CA GLY A 233 23.07 -19.49 -10.45
C GLY A 233 22.74 -19.98 -11.87
N GLU A 234 22.04 -21.10 -11.97
CA GLU A 234 21.54 -21.66 -13.23
C GLU A 234 20.13 -21.16 -13.59
N GLU A 235 19.47 -20.46 -12.66
CA GLU A 235 18.07 -20.06 -12.78
C GLU A 235 17.93 -18.72 -13.50
N SER A 236 16.92 -18.63 -14.38
CA SER A 236 16.56 -17.37 -15.06
C SER A 236 15.90 -16.40 -14.10
N THR A 237 16.19 -15.11 -14.23
CA THR A 237 15.49 -14.05 -13.48
C THR A 237 14.23 -13.55 -14.17
N VAL A 238 13.90 -14.06 -15.37
CA VAL A 238 12.68 -13.64 -16.08
C VAL A 238 11.45 -14.12 -15.31
N ASN A 239 10.59 -13.18 -14.89
CA ASN A 239 9.44 -13.38 -14.00
C ASN A 239 9.77 -13.86 -12.58
N MET A 240 11.06 -13.97 -12.21
CA MET A 240 11.48 -14.08 -10.82
C MET A 240 11.01 -12.82 -10.09
N ASP A 241 10.34 -13.00 -8.96
CA ASP A 241 9.97 -11.85 -8.16
C ASP A 241 11.20 -11.24 -7.47
N LEU A 242 11.09 -9.98 -7.08
CA LEU A 242 12.20 -9.27 -6.48
C LEU A 242 12.71 -9.96 -5.20
N ASN A 243 11.83 -10.54 -4.39
CA ASN A 243 12.18 -11.15 -3.12
C ASN A 243 12.84 -12.51 -3.31
N GLU A 244 12.38 -13.29 -4.29
CA GLU A 244 13.04 -14.51 -4.73
C GLU A 244 14.46 -14.21 -5.24
N ALA A 245 14.62 -13.17 -6.05
CA ALA A 245 15.95 -12.75 -6.50
C ALA A 245 16.83 -12.34 -5.31
N VAL A 246 16.30 -11.54 -4.39
CA VAL A 246 17.01 -11.10 -3.18
C VAL A 246 17.42 -12.29 -2.31
N SER A 247 16.55 -13.28 -2.10
CA SER A 247 16.84 -14.46 -1.27
C SER A 247 17.97 -15.30 -1.87
N LYS A 248 18.01 -15.45 -3.20
CA LYS A 248 19.09 -16.15 -3.91
C LYS A 248 20.40 -15.37 -3.97
N LEU A 249 20.34 -14.03 -4.04
CA LEU A 249 21.54 -13.17 -4.05
C LEU A 249 22.15 -13.02 -2.65
N ARG A 250 21.34 -13.06 -1.60
CA ARG A 250 21.79 -13.13 -0.20
C ARG A 250 22.28 -14.54 0.12
N GLY A 251 23.02 -14.65 1.22
CA GLY A 251 23.55 -15.93 1.68
C GLY A 251 24.72 -15.76 2.65
N PRO A 252 25.31 -16.85 3.15
CA PRO A 252 26.43 -16.80 4.08
C PRO A 252 27.58 -15.97 3.52
N VAL A 253 28.26 -15.22 4.40
CA VAL A 253 29.50 -14.50 4.03
C VAL A 253 30.53 -15.50 3.48
N ASP A 254 31.32 -15.06 2.51
CA ASP A 254 32.33 -15.83 1.77
C ASP A 254 31.80 -16.94 0.83
N SER A 255 30.50 -17.24 0.87
CA SER A 255 29.88 -18.13 -0.12
C SER A 255 29.86 -17.47 -1.50
N ARG A 256 29.88 -18.28 -2.57
CA ARG A 256 29.89 -17.79 -3.96
C ARG A 256 28.50 -17.88 -4.59
N VAL A 257 28.22 -16.96 -5.50
CA VAL A 257 27.06 -16.98 -6.39
C VAL A 257 27.46 -16.51 -7.78
N SER A 258 26.96 -17.21 -8.80
CA SER A 258 27.12 -16.81 -10.18
C SER A 258 25.92 -15.98 -10.60
N ILE A 259 26.11 -14.87 -11.29
CA ILE A 259 25.04 -14.11 -11.93
C ILE A 259 25.39 -13.89 -13.39
N THR A 260 24.40 -13.94 -14.29
CA THR A 260 24.61 -13.58 -15.69
C THR A 260 24.08 -12.18 -15.92
N VAL A 261 24.95 -11.27 -16.34
CA VAL A 261 24.64 -9.84 -16.52
C VAL A 261 24.59 -9.48 -18.01
N GLU A 262 23.53 -8.81 -18.41
CA GLU A 262 23.39 -8.15 -19.69
C GLU A 262 23.56 -6.64 -19.51
N ARG A 263 24.40 -6.03 -20.35
CA ARG A 263 24.67 -4.59 -20.36
C ARG A 263 24.49 -4.07 -21.77
N LYS A 264 23.83 -2.92 -21.91
CA LYS A 264 23.67 -2.24 -23.21
C LYS A 264 25.04 -2.02 -23.86
N GLY A 265 25.20 -2.52 -25.10
CA GLY A 265 26.45 -2.45 -25.86
C GLY A 265 27.36 -3.69 -25.72
N TRP A 266 26.96 -4.72 -24.97
CA TRP A 266 27.60 -6.03 -25.05
C TRP A 266 26.92 -6.92 -26.09
N ASP A 267 27.73 -7.68 -26.84
CA ASP A 267 27.20 -8.60 -27.86
C ASP A 267 26.43 -9.79 -27.25
N LYS A 268 26.78 -10.20 -26.02
CA LYS A 268 26.15 -11.31 -25.28
C LYS A 268 26.21 -11.06 -23.75
N PRO A 269 25.24 -11.59 -22.98
CA PRO A 269 25.30 -11.59 -21.51
C PRO A 269 26.55 -12.32 -21.00
N ARG A 270 27.13 -11.84 -19.90
CA ARG A 270 28.36 -12.39 -19.32
C ARG A 270 28.11 -12.98 -17.92
N PRO A 271 28.56 -14.22 -17.64
CA PRO A 271 28.54 -14.76 -16.29
C PRO A 271 29.62 -14.11 -15.42
N MET A 272 29.27 -13.80 -14.17
CA MET A 272 30.14 -13.23 -13.15
C MET A 272 29.96 -14.04 -11.87
N THR A 273 31.05 -14.56 -11.30
CA THR A 273 31.03 -15.21 -9.98
C THR A 273 31.51 -14.23 -8.93
N LEU A 274 30.67 -13.98 -7.93
CA LEU A 274 30.95 -13.07 -6.83
C LEU A 274 30.97 -13.84 -5.51
N SER A 275 31.89 -13.47 -4.62
CA SER A 275 31.86 -13.89 -3.22
C SER A 275 31.00 -12.93 -2.42
N ARG A 276 30.03 -13.45 -1.67
CA ARG A 276 29.19 -12.66 -0.77
C ARG A 276 30.06 -12.08 0.34
N ALA A 277 29.84 -10.81 0.65
CA ALA A 277 30.47 -10.13 1.76
C ALA A 277 29.40 -9.64 2.73
N MET A 278 29.83 -9.26 3.93
CA MET A 278 28.97 -8.51 4.85
C MET A 278 28.65 -7.14 4.24
N ILE A 279 27.36 -6.88 4.02
CA ILE A 279 26.82 -5.63 3.51
C ILE A 279 26.16 -4.91 4.68
N SER A 280 26.64 -3.70 4.98
CA SER A 280 26.06 -2.83 5.99
C SER A 280 24.90 -2.05 5.38
N ILE A 281 23.79 -1.99 6.10
CA ILE A 281 22.71 -1.05 5.84
C ILE A 281 23.12 0.27 6.48
N GLU A 282 23.05 1.36 5.71
CA GLU A 282 23.38 2.69 6.21
C GLU A 282 22.26 3.21 7.13
N SER A 283 22.51 3.23 8.44
CA SER A 283 21.61 3.82 9.44
C SER A 283 21.90 5.31 9.70
N VAL A 284 23.14 5.75 9.43
CA VAL A 284 23.63 7.10 9.69
C VAL A 284 24.19 7.74 8.41
N GLN A 285 23.63 8.89 8.03
CA GLN A 285 24.22 9.79 7.04
C GLN A 285 24.79 11.02 7.74
N HIS A 286 25.90 11.56 7.25
CA HIS A 286 26.50 12.75 7.85
C HIS A 286 27.14 13.68 6.83
N LYS A 287 27.22 14.97 7.18
CA LYS A 287 27.86 16.02 6.38
C LYS A 287 28.35 17.13 7.29
N LEU A 288 29.55 17.65 7.05
CA LEU A 288 29.99 18.89 7.69
C LEU A 288 29.41 20.09 6.91
N LEU A 289 28.47 20.81 7.54
CA LEU A 289 27.82 21.99 6.97
C LEU A 289 28.70 23.24 7.13
N ALA A 290 28.28 24.33 6.48
CA ALA A 290 28.90 25.64 6.64
C ALA A 290 28.98 26.07 8.12
N GLY A 291 30.06 26.78 8.48
CA GLY A 291 30.31 27.20 9.87
C GLY A 291 30.82 26.09 10.80
N ASN A 292 31.27 24.95 10.27
CA ASN A 292 31.66 23.75 11.01
C ASN A 292 30.54 23.18 11.89
N VAL A 293 29.32 23.15 11.37
CA VAL A 293 28.20 22.47 12.02
C VAL A 293 28.12 21.04 11.50
N GLY A 294 28.20 20.06 12.39
CA GLY A 294 28.01 18.66 12.01
C GLY A 294 26.53 18.38 11.76
N TYR A 295 26.19 17.82 10.62
CA TYR A 295 24.84 17.28 10.37
C TYR A 295 24.90 15.76 10.42
N VAL A 296 24.01 15.16 11.19
CA VAL A 296 23.83 13.72 11.27
C VAL A 296 22.37 13.38 11.09
N ARG A 297 22.04 12.52 10.12
CA ARG A 297 20.71 11.96 9.93
C ARG A 297 20.68 10.50 10.37
N LEU A 298 19.81 10.18 11.32
CA LEU A 298 19.53 8.81 11.73
C LEU A 298 18.29 8.33 11.00
N LYS A 299 18.44 7.37 10.07
CA LYS A 299 17.31 6.80 9.31
C LYS A 299 16.50 5.79 10.12
N ASN A 300 17.16 5.07 11.01
CA ASN A 300 16.60 4.03 11.88
C ASN A 300 17.58 3.69 13.02
N PHE A 301 17.11 2.91 13.99
CA PHE A 301 17.92 2.39 15.09
C PHE A 301 18.19 0.88 14.92
N GLN A 302 19.28 0.56 14.22
CA GLN A 302 19.80 -0.79 13.98
C GLN A 302 21.03 -1.10 14.84
N GLY A 303 21.44 -2.37 14.93
CA GLY A 303 22.54 -2.82 15.79
C GLY A 303 23.90 -2.11 15.61
N ASN A 304 24.13 -1.46 14.46
CA ASN A 304 25.34 -0.69 14.15
C ASN A 304 25.21 0.83 14.33
N THR A 305 24.05 1.36 14.69
CA THR A 305 23.75 2.80 14.61
C THR A 305 24.66 3.66 15.49
N THR A 306 24.84 3.29 16.76
CA THR A 306 25.70 4.05 17.68
C THR A 306 27.15 4.09 17.19
N ARG A 307 27.68 2.96 16.71
CA ARG A 307 29.04 2.88 16.15
C ARG A 307 29.19 3.82 14.96
N ASP A 308 28.22 3.78 14.05
CA ASP A 308 28.26 4.57 12.81
C ASP A 308 28.08 6.08 13.12
N LEU A 309 27.30 6.43 14.15
CA LEU A 309 27.19 7.79 14.70
C LEU A 309 28.53 8.29 15.26
N GLN A 310 29.17 7.49 16.12
CA GLN A 310 30.46 7.86 16.72
C GLN A 310 31.56 8.02 15.66
N ALA A 311 31.57 7.17 14.64
CA ALA A 311 32.47 7.29 13.50
C ALA A 311 32.22 8.57 12.70
N ALA A 312 30.95 8.90 12.42
CA ALA A 312 30.56 10.12 11.73
C ALA A 312 30.97 11.39 12.51
N LEU A 313 30.74 11.42 13.82
CA LEU A 313 31.14 12.53 14.68
C LEU A 313 32.66 12.69 14.72
N SER A 314 33.41 11.60 14.88
CA SER A 314 34.88 11.60 14.88
C SER A 314 35.46 12.11 13.56
N GLU A 315 34.88 11.70 12.43
CA GLU A 315 35.25 12.18 11.10
C GLU A 315 35.03 13.68 10.96
N MET A 316 33.85 14.19 11.34
CA MET A 316 33.52 15.62 11.26
C MET A 316 34.37 16.46 12.23
N ARG A 317 34.72 15.94 13.40
CA ARG A 317 35.68 16.57 14.31
C ARG A 317 37.05 16.75 13.64
N ARG A 318 37.59 15.68 13.04
CA ARG A 318 38.86 15.74 12.29
C ARG A 318 38.81 16.74 11.13
N GLN A 319 37.71 16.78 10.38
CA GLN A 319 37.54 17.70 9.24
C GLN A 319 37.44 19.18 9.67
N SER A 320 36.91 19.45 10.86
CA SER A 320 36.69 20.81 11.37
C SER A 320 37.84 21.33 12.25
N GLU A 321 38.72 20.45 12.76
CA GLU A 321 39.81 20.79 13.68
C GLU A 321 40.68 21.95 13.16
N ALA A 322 41.17 21.84 11.93
CA ALA A 322 41.97 22.88 11.27
C ALA A 322 41.21 24.19 11.01
N LYS A 323 39.88 24.19 11.16
CA LYS A 323 38.98 25.33 10.94
C LYS A 323 38.35 25.85 12.24
N GLY A 324 38.92 25.51 13.40
CA GLY A 324 38.44 25.97 14.71
C GLY A 324 37.44 25.04 15.40
N GLY A 325 37.40 23.77 15.00
CA GLY A 325 36.58 22.71 15.59
C GLY A 325 35.10 22.78 15.23
N LEU A 326 34.33 21.78 15.67
CA LEU A 326 32.87 21.78 15.55
C LEU A 326 32.27 22.92 16.36
N LYS A 327 31.29 23.61 15.78
CA LYS A 327 30.57 24.71 16.44
C LYS A 327 29.17 24.34 16.90
N GLY A 328 28.67 23.18 16.49
CA GLY A 328 27.36 22.65 16.86
C GLY A 328 27.04 21.40 16.06
N VAL A 329 25.99 20.69 16.46
CA VAL A 329 25.46 19.52 15.74
C VAL A 329 23.96 19.63 15.52
N VAL A 330 23.52 19.28 14.31
CA VAL A 330 22.12 19.04 13.95
C VAL A 330 21.91 17.55 13.84
N LEU A 331 21.09 16.99 14.74
CA LEU A 331 20.67 15.59 14.74
C LEU A 331 19.29 15.46 14.10
N ASP A 332 19.22 14.90 12.90
CA ASP A 332 18.00 14.76 12.12
C ASP A 332 17.39 13.37 12.27
N MET A 333 16.23 13.29 12.93
CA MET A 333 15.44 12.06 13.11
C MET A 333 14.07 12.17 12.43
N ARG A 334 13.90 13.13 11.51
CA ARG A 334 12.67 13.26 10.72
C ARG A 334 12.44 11.99 9.90
N GLY A 335 11.23 11.43 10.00
CA GLY A 335 10.83 10.22 9.27
C GLY A 335 11.42 8.91 9.82
N ASN A 336 12.12 8.95 10.95
CA ASN A 336 12.71 7.76 11.58
C ASN A 336 11.68 7.07 12.50
N PRO A 337 11.14 5.89 12.13
CA PRO A 337 10.11 5.20 12.90
C PRO A 337 10.63 4.52 14.18
N GLY A 338 11.93 4.65 14.46
CA GLY A 338 12.60 4.10 15.63
C GLY A 338 13.43 2.86 15.30
N GLY A 339 13.37 1.85 16.19
CA GLY A 339 14.14 0.61 16.09
C GLY A 339 14.53 0.08 17.47
N LEU A 340 15.74 -0.45 17.61
CA LEU A 340 16.21 -1.08 18.84
C LEU A 340 16.30 -0.07 20.00
N LEU A 341 15.63 -0.37 21.12
CA LEU A 341 15.68 0.42 22.36
C LEU A 341 17.10 0.65 22.85
N GLU A 342 17.94 -0.39 22.83
CA GLU A 342 19.33 -0.31 23.27
C GLU A 342 20.15 0.71 22.46
N GLN A 343 19.88 0.81 21.15
CA GLN A 343 20.54 1.79 20.30
C GLN A 343 20.05 3.21 20.60
N ALA A 344 18.76 3.40 20.94
CA ALA A 344 18.25 4.69 21.38
C ALA A 344 18.93 5.17 22.67
N ILE A 345 19.12 4.26 23.63
CA ILE A 345 19.82 4.52 24.89
C ILE A 345 21.26 4.94 24.61
N GLN A 346 22.01 4.16 23.83
CA GLN A 346 23.41 4.43 23.53
C GLN A 346 23.63 5.69 22.68
N VAL A 347 22.71 5.98 21.74
CA VAL A 347 22.71 7.26 21.00
C VAL A 347 22.47 8.43 21.96
N SER A 348 21.53 8.31 22.89
CA SER A 348 21.28 9.35 23.90
C SER A 348 22.49 9.55 24.82
N ASP A 349 23.11 8.46 25.26
CA ASP A 349 24.33 8.43 26.09
C ASP A 349 25.46 9.22 25.44
N THR A 350 25.61 9.16 24.11
CA THR A 350 26.65 9.90 23.35
C THR A 350 26.58 11.42 23.56
N PHE A 351 25.40 11.97 23.88
CA PHE A 351 25.20 13.42 24.06
C PHE A 351 24.92 13.84 25.52
N LEU A 352 24.88 12.88 26.46
CA LEU A 352 24.44 13.10 27.84
C LEU A 352 25.49 12.54 28.81
N SER A 353 25.91 13.36 29.78
CA SER A 353 26.88 12.94 30.81
C SER A 353 26.24 12.42 32.10
N SER A 354 24.94 12.68 32.31
CA SER A 354 24.20 12.23 33.50
C SER A 354 22.68 12.30 33.29
N GLY A 355 21.93 11.72 34.22
CA GLY A 355 20.47 11.70 34.23
C GLY A 355 19.86 10.40 33.72
N THR A 356 18.57 10.20 33.98
CA THR A 356 17.82 9.05 33.44
C THR A 356 17.45 9.35 32.00
N ILE A 357 17.85 8.49 31.07
CA ILE A 357 17.52 8.61 29.63
C ILE A 357 16.08 8.16 29.41
N VAL A 358 15.72 6.99 29.94
CA VAL A 358 14.41 6.38 29.78
C VAL A 358 14.09 5.47 30.97
N SER A 359 12.83 5.46 31.39
CA SER A 359 12.30 4.50 32.36
C SER A 359 11.28 3.61 31.66
N THR A 360 11.37 2.30 31.80
CA THR A 360 10.34 1.36 31.32
C THR A 360 9.51 0.86 32.48
N VAL A 361 8.19 0.93 32.35
CA VAL A 361 7.21 0.58 33.37
C VAL A 361 6.24 -0.46 32.83
N GLY A 362 6.17 -1.63 33.45
CA GLY A 362 5.36 -2.78 33.01
C GLY A 362 4.57 -3.45 34.15
N LEU A 363 3.66 -4.37 33.79
CA LEU A 363 2.80 -5.13 34.70
C LEU A 363 2.05 -4.27 35.73
N SER A 364 1.25 -3.30 35.28
CA SER A 364 0.52 -2.36 36.16
C SER A 364 1.44 -1.65 37.16
N ASP A 365 2.53 -1.07 36.64
CA ASP A 365 3.53 -0.30 37.38
C ASP A 365 4.36 -1.08 38.42
N LYS A 366 4.30 -2.42 38.40
CA LYS A 366 5.06 -3.27 39.33
C LYS A 366 6.50 -3.52 38.90
N LEU A 367 6.78 -3.44 37.60
CA LEU A 367 8.12 -3.56 37.05
C LEU A 367 8.56 -2.18 36.58
N ARG A 368 9.63 -1.65 37.16
CA ARG A 368 10.27 -0.41 36.72
C ARG A 368 11.76 -0.64 36.53
N GLU A 369 12.25 -0.29 35.35
CA GLU A 369 13.67 -0.29 35.03
C GLU A 369 14.06 1.10 34.52
N GLU A 370 15.19 1.62 35.00
CA GLU A 370 15.73 2.91 34.55
C GLU A 370 17.05 2.69 33.84
N LYS A 371 17.21 3.36 32.69
CA LYS A 371 18.47 3.43 31.95
C LYS A 371 19.02 4.84 32.10
N ARG A 372 20.23 4.96 32.62
CA ARG A 372 20.88 6.23 32.95
C ARG A 372 22.07 6.47 32.03
N ALA A 373 22.31 7.75 31.75
CA ALA A 373 23.52 8.18 31.07
C ALA A 373 24.75 7.91 31.95
N ARG A 374 25.87 7.58 31.31
CA ARG A 374 27.14 7.30 31.97
C ARG A 374 28.06 8.51 31.82
N PRO A 375 28.91 8.80 32.82
CA PRO A 375 29.89 9.86 32.69
C PRO A 375 31.01 9.41 31.72
N ASP A 376 30.96 9.91 30.50
CA ASP A 376 32.05 9.86 29.51
C ASP A 376 32.40 11.29 29.02
N GLU A 377 33.48 11.41 28.23
CA GLU A 377 33.77 12.63 27.46
C GLU A 377 32.76 12.74 26.30
N GLY A 378 31.48 12.95 26.63
CA GLY A 378 30.39 13.05 25.69
C GLY A 378 30.45 14.32 24.85
N GLU A 379 29.51 14.47 23.92
CA GLU A 379 29.42 15.65 23.05
C GLU A 379 28.78 16.84 23.79
N ASP A 380 29.35 17.34 24.89
CA ASP A 380 28.76 18.39 25.75
C ASP A 380 29.31 19.81 25.49
N THR A 381 30.37 19.94 24.70
CA THR A 381 31.10 21.19 24.48
C THR A 381 30.47 22.16 23.47
N TYR A 382 29.41 21.75 22.77
CA TYR A 382 28.77 22.53 21.70
C TYR A 382 27.24 22.42 21.70
N PRO A 383 26.50 23.38 21.12
CA PRO A 383 25.04 23.32 21.00
C PRO A 383 24.56 22.15 20.11
N VAL A 384 23.41 21.57 20.47
CA VAL A 384 22.74 20.53 19.67
C VAL A 384 21.30 20.96 19.37
N ALA A 385 20.90 20.81 18.12
CA ALA A 385 19.50 20.90 17.70
C ALA A 385 19.05 19.54 17.14
N VAL A 386 17.82 19.13 17.45
CA VAL A 386 17.24 17.88 16.98
C VAL A 386 16.06 18.17 16.06
N LEU A 387 16.10 17.65 14.84
CA LEU A 387 14.98 17.74 13.89
C LEU A 387 14.07 16.53 14.02
N VAL A 388 12.76 16.77 14.19
CA VAL A 388 11.74 15.73 14.33
C VAL A 388 10.47 16.06 13.55
N ASN A 389 9.65 15.05 13.25
CA ASN A 389 8.30 15.25 12.72
C ASN A 389 7.37 14.09 13.07
N ALA A 390 6.16 14.06 12.51
CA ALA A 390 5.18 12.99 12.74
C ALA A 390 5.64 11.57 12.36
N GLY A 391 6.68 11.43 11.53
CA GLY A 391 7.31 10.14 11.22
C GLY A 391 8.38 9.71 12.22
N SER A 392 8.82 10.61 13.11
CA SER A 392 9.70 10.28 14.23
C SER A 392 8.88 9.51 15.28
N ALA A 393 9.25 8.26 15.58
CA ALA A 393 8.51 7.42 16.51
C ALA A 393 9.43 6.59 17.41
N SER A 394 8.91 6.12 18.56
CA SER A 394 9.55 5.13 19.43
C SER A 394 10.98 5.51 19.84
N ALA A 395 12.02 4.78 19.43
CA ALA A 395 13.42 5.09 19.73
C ALA A 395 13.80 6.56 19.42
N SER A 396 13.29 7.14 18.33
CA SER A 396 13.50 8.57 18.00
C SER A 396 12.92 9.50 19.07
N GLU A 397 11.77 9.14 19.62
CA GLU A 397 11.09 9.91 20.67
C GLU A 397 11.77 9.74 22.03
N ILE A 398 12.38 8.59 22.29
CA ILE A 398 13.25 8.38 23.46
C ILE A 398 14.44 9.33 23.40
N VAL A 399 15.17 9.36 22.27
CA VAL A 399 16.32 10.26 22.09
C VAL A 399 15.87 11.72 22.20
N ALA A 400 14.83 12.13 21.48
CA ALA A 400 14.33 13.50 21.52
C ALA A 400 13.86 13.90 22.93
N GLY A 401 13.10 13.03 23.60
CA GLY A 401 12.63 13.25 24.97
C GLY A 401 13.75 13.32 26.00
N ALA A 402 14.75 12.44 25.89
CA ALA A 402 15.93 12.44 26.74
C ALA A 402 16.71 13.76 26.62
N LEU A 403 17.04 14.17 25.38
CA LEU A 403 17.79 15.39 25.13
C LEU A 403 16.99 16.66 25.47
N LYS A 404 15.67 16.66 25.26
CA LYS A 404 14.78 17.77 25.61
C LYS A 404 14.69 17.95 27.13
N ASN A 405 14.33 16.89 27.85
CA ASN A 405 13.98 16.95 29.27
C ASN A 405 15.21 17.02 30.19
N LEU A 406 16.37 16.53 29.73
CA LEU A 406 17.66 16.75 30.41
C LEU A 406 18.33 18.06 29.98
N ASN A 407 17.60 18.95 29.31
CA ASN A 407 18.02 20.31 28.96
C ASN A 407 19.25 20.37 28.04
N ARG A 408 19.47 19.34 27.21
CA ARG A 408 20.65 19.19 26.35
C ARG A 408 20.47 19.75 24.95
N ALA A 409 19.32 19.56 24.31
CA ALA A 409 19.13 19.96 22.92
C ALA A 409 17.78 20.64 22.67
N VAL A 410 17.76 21.62 21.75
CA VAL A 410 16.51 22.23 21.28
C VAL A 410 15.86 21.32 20.25
N ILE A 411 14.58 21.02 20.44
CA ILE A 411 13.80 20.19 19.50
C ILE A 411 13.09 21.11 18.50
N ILE A 412 13.30 20.86 17.20
CA ILE A 412 12.80 21.70 16.10
C ILE A 412 12.05 20.81 15.10
N GLY A 413 10.97 21.31 14.51
CA GLY A 413 10.23 20.60 13.44
C GLY A 413 8.76 20.45 13.78
N ARG A 414 8.21 19.22 13.76
CA ARG A 414 6.79 18.97 14.06
C ARG A 414 6.63 17.90 15.13
N GLN A 415 5.48 17.90 15.81
CA GLN A 415 5.15 16.91 16.85
C GLN A 415 5.28 15.48 16.34
N THR A 416 5.91 14.63 17.15
CA THR A 416 6.24 13.23 16.81
C THR A 416 5.03 12.29 16.90
N PHE A 417 5.22 11.02 16.56
CA PHE A 417 4.13 10.06 16.39
C PHE A 417 3.31 9.78 17.66
N GLY A 418 3.97 9.65 18.82
CA GLY A 418 3.33 9.38 20.11
C GLY A 418 3.33 7.92 20.56
N LYS A 419 4.28 7.11 20.10
CA LYS A 419 4.37 5.69 20.47
C LYS A 419 5.19 5.53 21.74
N GLY A 420 4.53 5.47 22.89
CA GLY A 420 5.12 5.31 24.24
C GLY A 420 5.21 3.87 24.74
N SER A 421 5.20 2.85 23.86
CA SER A 421 5.14 1.43 24.21
C SER A 421 6.40 0.66 23.81
N VAL A 422 6.73 -0.39 24.57
CA VAL A 422 7.89 -1.27 24.37
C VAL A 422 7.41 -2.69 24.08
N GLN A 423 7.93 -3.27 22.99
CA GLN A 423 7.66 -4.65 22.60
C GLN A 423 8.87 -5.56 22.83
N VAL A 424 8.60 -6.81 23.21
CA VAL A 424 9.56 -7.91 23.26
C VAL A 424 9.18 -8.98 22.25
N LEU A 425 10.19 -9.68 21.71
CA LEU A 425 10.04 -10.77 20.77
C LEU A 425 10.19 -12.12 21.47
N TYR A 426 9.27 -13.04 21.18
CA TYR A 426 9.30 -14.43 21.65
C TYR A 426 9.32 -15.35 20.44
N ASP A 427 10.44 -16.07 20.25
CA ASP A 427 10.66 -16.96 19.11
C ASP A 427 9.89 -18.28 19.27
N PHE A 428 9.38 -18.82 18.16
CA PHE A 428 8.71 -20.11 18.09
C PHE A 428 9.51 -21.12 17.26
N PRO A 429 9.30 -22.45 17.48
CA PRO A 429 10.02 -23.49 16.74
C PRO A 429 9.72 -23.56 15.24
N ASP A 430 8.65 -22.91 14.78
CA ASP A 430 8.25 -22.83 13.37
C ASP A 430 8.82 -21.59 12.67
N ASP A 431 9.85 -20.96 13.27
CA ASP A 431 10.49 -19.71 12.84
C ASP A 431 9.60 -18.47 12.87
N SER A 432 8.37 -18.56 13.44
CA SER A 432 7.54 -17.39 13.73
C SER A 432 7.97 -16.69 15.04
N ALA A 433 7.47 -15.48 15.29
CA ALA A 433 7.69 -14.79 16.56
C ALA A 433 6.51 -13.96 17.02
N LEU A 434 6.23 -13.99 18.32
CA LEU A 434 5.29 -13.07 18.95
C LEU A 434 6.04 -11.78 19.31
N LYS A 435 5.61 -10.66 18.73
CA LYS A 435 5.97 -9.32 19.19
C LYS A 435 4.88 -8.85 20.15
N LEU A 436 5.18 -8.70 21.44
CA LEU A 436 4.18 -8.38 22.48
C LEU A 436 4.57 -7.11 23.23
N THR A 437 3.61 -6.21 23.45
CA THR A 437 3.82 -5.02 24.30
C THR A 437 3.84 -5.42 25.77
N ILE A 438 4.97 -5.19 26.44
CA ILE A 438 5.17 -5.58 27.85
C ILE A 438 5.31 -4.39 28.80
N ALA A 439 5.65 -3.22 28.28
CA ALA A 439 5.92 -2.02 29.07
C ALA A 439 5.57 -0.75 28.31
N LYS A 440 5.36 0.32 29.06
CA LYS A 440 5.37 1.70 28.58
C LYS A 440 6.73 2.30 28.88
N TYR A 441 7.19 3.26 28.10
CA TYR A 441 8.39 4.03 28.45
C TYR A 441 8.04 5.47 28.80
N LEU A 442 8.78 6.01 29.74
CA LEU A 442 8.68 7.38 30.23
C LEU A 442 10.00 8.09 29.93
N THR A 443 9.88 9.31 29.43
CA THR A 443 11.01 10.22 29.22
C THR A 443 11.44 10.83 30.56
N PRO A 444 12.61 11.50 30.66
CA PRO A 444 13.10 12.04 31.92
C PRO A 444 12.06 12.95 32.59
N GLY A 445 11.88 12.80 33.90
CA GLY A 445 10.81 13.46 34.66
C GLY A 445 9.48 12.67 34.71
N ASP A 446 9.51 11.38 34.37
CA ASP A 446 8.33 10.49 34.31
C ASP A 446 7.23 10.97 33.35
N VAL A 447 7.64 11.64 32.26
CA VAL A 447 6.73 12.16 31.25
C VAL A 447 6.40 11.06 30.24
N SER A 448 5.13 10.66 30.23
CA SER A 448 4.56 9.72 29.25
C SER A 448 4.23 10.44 27.96
N ILE A 449 4.73 9.90 26.85
CA ILE A 449 4.49 10.43 25.51
C ILE A 449 3.42 9.65 24.74
N GLN A 450 2.83 8.61 25.34
CA GLN A 450 1.82 7.78 24.70
C GLN A 450 0.65 8.65 24.22
N GLU A 451 0.17 8.41 22.99
CA GLU A 451 -0.81 9.21 22.24
C GLU A 451 -0.30 10.57 21.76
N VAL A 452 0.50 11.27 22.57
CA VAL A 452 0.88 12.67 22.35
C VAL A 452 2.15 12.81 21.49
N GLY A 453 3.22 12.13 21.85
CA GLY A 453 4.57 12.33 21.29
C GLY A 453 5.33 13.49 21.93
N ILE A 454 6.50 13.78 21.38
CA ILE A 454 7.36 14.91 21.70
C ILE A 454 6.89 16.12 20.91
N VAL A 455 6.34 17.11 21.62
CA VAL A 455 6.08 18.44 21.05
C VAL A 455 7.42 19.18 20.84
N PRO A 456 7.70 19.73 19.65
CA PRO A 456 8.93 20.48 19.41
C PRO A 456 8.96 21.76 20.25
N ASP A 457 10.15 22.27 20.54
CA ASP A 457 10.31 23.58 21.16
C ASP A 457 9.99 24.70 20.17
N ILE A 458 10.50 24.55 18.95
CA ILE A 458 10.25 25.45 17.82
C ILE A 458 9.57 24.63 16.72
N GLU A 459 8.29 24.88 16.52
CA GLU A 459 7.53 24.24 15.46
C GLU A 459 7.81 24.90 14.11
N LEU A 460 8.13 24.10 13.09
CA LEU A 460 8.29 24.55 11.71
C LEU A 460 7.16 23.95 10.85
N VAL A 461 6.35 24.81 10.26
CA VAL A 461 5.17 24.42 9.46
C VAL A 461 5.43 24.74 7.99
N PRO A 462 5.65 23.74 7.12
CA PRO A 462 5.86 24.01 5.71
C PRO A 462 4.57 24.51 5.07
N SER A 463 4.70 25.52 4.22
CA SER A 463 3.63 26.15 3.47
C SER A 463 3.95 26.10 1.98
N ALA A 464 2.91 26.09 1.14
CA ALA A 464 3.06 26.09 -0.31
C ALA A 464 2.00 26.97 -0.96
N VAL A 465 2.42 27.70 -1.99
CA VAL A 465 1.55 28.55 -2.81
C VAL A 465 1.90 28.27 -4.27
N THR A 466 0.96 27.68 -5.00
CA THR A 466 1.01 27.50 -6.46
C THR A 466 -0.20 28.18 -7.09
N GLU A 467 -0.23 28.30 -8.42
CA GLU A 467 -1.43 28.78 -9.14
C GLU A 467 -2.66 27.88 -8.92
N GLU A 468 -2.41 26.61 -8.65
CA GLU A 468 -3.44 25.56 -8.63
C GLU A 468 -3.86 25.19 -7.20
N ARG A 469 -3.01 25.45 -6.20
CA ARG A 469 -3.24 25.07 -4.80
C ARG A 469 -2.48 25.95 -3.80
N VAL A 470 -3.19 26.32 -2.72
CA VAL A 470 -2.63 27.01 -1.56
C VAL A 470 -2.70 26.08 -0.34
N LEU A 471 -1.62 26.04 0.44
CA LEU A 471 -1.46 25.27 1.67
C LEU A 471 -0.69 26.12 2.69
N VAL A 472 -1.39 26.97 3.43
CA VAL A 472 -0.80 27.96 4.35
C VAL A 472 -1.59 28.05 5.66
N PHE A 473 -2.93 28.00 5.58
CA PHE A 473 -3.83 28.31 6.69
C PHE A 473 -4.52 27.09 7.27
N ALA A 474 -4.86 26.12 6.43
CA ALA A 474 -5.48 24.89 6.89
C ALA A 474 -4.54 24.14 7.85
N PRO A 475 -5.11 23.51 8.90
CA PRO A 475 -4.54 22.40 9.62
C PRO A 475 -3.49 21.62 8.81
N ARG A 476 -2.43 21.04 9.38
CA ARG A 476 -1.89 19.79 8.81
C ARG A 476 -2.52 18.58 9.50
N LYS A 477 -2.84 17.54 8.73
CA LYS A 477 -3.42 16.29 9.22
C LYS A 477 -2.29 15.29 9.15
N THR A 478 -1.81 14.88 10.31
CA THR A 478 -0.74 13.89 10.44
C THR A 478 -1.32 12.70 11.16
N ILE A 479 -0.88 11.50 10.81
CA ILE A 479 -1.26 10.28 11.54
C ILE A 479 -0.36 10.16 12.78
N GLY A 480 -0.94 9.80 13.91
CA GLY A 480 -0.23 9.50 15.16
C GLY A 480 -0.74 8.25 15.85
N GLU A 481 -0.17 7.95 17.01
CA GLU A 481 -0.60 6.80 17.84
C GLU A 481 -2.08 6.86 18.18
N ALA A 482 -2.62 8.05 18.48
CA ALA A 482 -4.02 8.26 18.82
C ALA A 482 -5.01 8.00 17.65
N ASP A 483 -4.53 7.87 16.42
CA ASP A 483 -5.36 7.51 15.26
C ASP A 483 -5.40 5.99 15.01
N LEU A 484 -4.57 5.22 15.72
CA LEU A 484 -4.55 3.77 15.58
C LEU A 484 -5.71 3.13 16.34
N ASP A 485 -6.39 2.19 15.70
CA ASP A 485 -7.42 1.40 16.36
C ASP A 485 -6.83 0.63 17.54
N GLN A 486 -7.60 0.53 18.63
CA GLN A 486 -7.22 -0.16 19.86
C GLN A 486 -5.93 0.36 20.54
N HIS A 487 -5.41 1.54 20.17
CA HIS A 487 -4.34 2.15 20.96
C HIS A 487 -4.78 2.34 22.44
N PHE A 488 -3.80 2.44 23.33
CA PHE A 488 -4.07 2.67 24.74
C PHE A 488 -3.63 4.05 25.20
N GLY A 489 -4.36 4.52 26.21
CA GLY A 489 -4.20 5.84 26.77
C GLY A 489 -2.93 6.03 27.58
N ASN A 490 -2.57 7.30 27.72
CA ASN A 490 -1.62 7.75 28.72
C ASN A 490 -2.09 7.31 30.13
N PRO A 491 -1.22 6.71 30.98
CA PRO A 491 -1.60 6.27 32.34
C PRO A 491 -2.33 7.32 33.20
N ASN A 492 -2.03 8.60 32.97
CA ASN A 492 -2.56 9.72 33.74
C ASN A 492 -3.78 10.40 33.08
N SER A 493 -4.35 9.83 32.02
CA SER A 493 -5.51 10.39 31.32
C SER A 493 -6.82 9.75 31.78
N ASP A 494 -7.86 10.56 32.03
CA ASP A 494 -9.21 10.09 32.38
C ASP A 494 -9.91 9.39 31.20
N SER A 495 -9.45 9.62 29.95
CA SER A 495 -9.98 8.96 28.76
C SER A 495 -8.90 8.72 27.69
N VAL A 496 -9.10 7.68 26.87
CA VAL A 496 -8.27 7.36 25.70
C VAL A 496 -8.70 8.28 24.56
N ALA A 497 -7.74 8.87 23.85
CA ALA A 497 -8.02 9.72 22.70
C ALA A 497 -8.74 8.92 21.61
N LYS A 498 -9.58 9.55 20.78
CA LYS A 498 -10.21 8.87 19.64
C LYS A 498 -9.50 9.19 18.33
N LYS A 499 -8.87 10.36 18.26
CA LYS A 499 -8.08 10.83 17.11
C LYS A 499 -6.92 11.69 17.60
N ARG A 500 -5.90 11.87 16.77
CA ARG A 500 -4.74 12.72 17.08
C ARG A 500 -5.13 14.17 17.34
N GLU A 501 -6.16 14.69 16.70
CA GLU A 501 -6.62 16.07 16.96
C GLU A 501 -7.04 16.29 18.43
N ASP A 502 -7.47 15.23 19.14
CA ASP A 502 -7.84 15.31 20.56
C ASP A 502 -6.62 15.55 21.48
N VAL A 503 -5.41 15.34 20.97
CA VAL A 503 -4.16 15.40 21.75
C VAL A 503 -3.18 16.50 21.32
N LEU A 504 -3.28 17.02 20.09
CA LEU A 504 -2.40 18.08 19.56
C LEU A 504 -2.45 19.38 20.37
N GLY A 505 -3.49 19.59 21.18
CA GLY A 505 -3.64 20.77 22.04
C GLY A 505 -3.20 20.57 23.50
N ARG A 506 -2.84 19.35 23.91
CA ARG A 506 -2.49 19.03 25.30
C ARG A 506 -1.18 19.70 25.72
N GLU A 507 -0.23 19.81 24.79
CA GLU A 507 1.01 20.56 24.93
C GLU A 507 1.20 21.43 23.68
N LYS A 508 1.73 22.64 23.86
CA LYS A 508 1.98 23.59 22.74
C LYS A 508 3.47 23.85 22.58
N PRO A 509 3.97 24.02 21.34
CA PRO A 509 5.34 24.45 21.13
C PRO A 509 5.55 25.85 21.73
N LEU A 510 6.80 26.17 22.08
CA LEU A 510 7.14 27.48 22.63
C LEU A 510 7.12 28.57 21.56
N GLU A 511 7.55 28.21 20.36
CA GLU A 511 7.53 29.07 19.18
C GLU A 511 7.00 28.28 17.98
N SER A 512 6.38 28.96 17.02
CA SER A 512 5.98 28.36 15.74
C SER A 512 6.35 29.30 14.59
N VAL A 513 6.81 28.71 13.47
CA VAL A 513 7.21 29.43 12.25
C VAL A 513 6.63 28.70 11.05
N LYS A 514 5.76 29.39 10.30
CA LYS A 514 5.36 28.95 8.96
C LYS A 514 6.42 29.37 7.96
N TYR A 515 6.84 28.48 7.08
CA TYR A 515 7.84 28.79 6.06
C TYR A 515 7.39 28.35 4.68
N LEU A 516 7.77 29.09 3.64
CA LEU A 516 7.41 28.76 2.26
C LEU A 516 8.41 27.74 1.70
N LYS A 517 7.94 26.53 1.39
CA LYS A 517 8.76 25.48 0.75
C LYS A 517 9.23 25.97 -0.62
N LEU A 518 10.41 25.53 -1.03
CA LEU A 518 11.03 25.85 -2.31
C LEU A 518 11.18 24.58 -3.14
N ASP A 519 10.87 24.65 -4.43
CA ASP A 519 11.15 23.56 -5.38
C ASP A 519 12.64 23.53 -5.76
N GLU A 520 13.08 22.46 -6.43
CA GLU A 520 14.49 22.29 -6.80
C GLU A 520 15.01 23.40 -7.72
N LYS A 521 14.18 23.93 -8.63
CA LYS A 521 14.58 25.02 -9.54
C LYS A 521 14.79 26.30 -8.75
N GLN A 522 13.89 26.62 -7.84
CA GLN A 522 13.99 27.77 -6.95
C GLN A 522 15.19 27.65 -6.01
N GLN A 523 15.42 26.46 -5.43
CA GLN A 523 16.59 26.19 -4.60
C GLN A 523 17.90 26.40 -5.38
N GLN A 524 18.01 25.86 -6.60
CA GLN A 524 19.18 26.06 -7.46
C GLN A 524 19.38 27.53 -7.86
N ALA A 525 18.30 28.25 -8.17
CA ALA A 525 18.35 29.67 -8.49
C ALA A 525 18.82 30.51 -7.29
N LEU A 526 18.31 30.22 -6.10
CA LEU A 526 18.72 30.86 -4.84
C LEU A 526 20.18 30.55 -4.52
N ALA A 527 20.61 29.29 -4.63
CA ALA A 527 22.00 28.88 -4.40
C ALA A 527 22.96 29.58 -5.37
N LYS A 528 22.62 29.63 -6.66
CA LYS A 528 23.42 30.33 -7.69
C LYS A 528 23.53 31.82 -7.40
N LYS A 529 22.44 32.46 -6.97
CA LYS A 529 22.42 33.89 -6.62
C LYS A 529 23.24 34.18 -5.36
N GLN A 530 23.22 33.29 -4.37
CA GLN A 530 24.07 33.40 -3.17
C GLN A 530 25.55 33.23 -3.51
N GLU A 531 25.88 32.31 -4.42
CA GLU A 531 27.25 32.09 -4.89
C GLU A 531 27.79 33.30 -5.70
N GLU A 532 26.96 33.89 -6.56
CA GLU A 532 27.27 35.10 -7.32
C GLU A 532 27.42 36.33 -6.40
N ALA A 533 26.56 36.46 -5.38
CA ALA A 533 26.66 37.52 -4.37
C ALA A 533 27.92 37.40 -3.49
N ALA A 534 28.34 36.17 -3.17
CA ALA A 534 29.57 35.92 -2.43
C ALA A 534 30.84 36.20 -3.26
N LYS A 535 30.77 36.04 -4.59
CA LYS A 535 31.89 36.30 -5.51
C LYS A 535 32.02 37.76 -5.92
N ASN A 536 30.92 38.52 -6.04
CA ASN A 536 30.99 39.91 -6.50
C ASN A 536 29.79 40.77 -6.02
N PRO A 537 29.89 41.43 -4.84
CA PRO A 537 28.77 42.12 -4.18
C PRO A 537 28.12 43.25 -4.99
N GLU A 538 28.88 43.96 -5.82
CA GLU A 538 28.41 45.12 -6.58
C GLU A 538 27.57 44.75 -7.83
N THR A 539 27.77 43.56 -8.40
CA THR A 539 27.03 43.06 -9.57
C THR A 539 25.69 42.40 -9.22
N ALA A 540 25.58 41.81 -8.02
CA ALA A 540 24.35 41.14 -7.55
C ALA A 540 23.15 42.10 -7.39
N ALA A 541 23.42 43.40 -7.20
CA ALA A 541 22.38 44.44 -7.12
C ALA A 541 21.79 44.86 -8.49
N ARG A 542 22.39 44.44 -9.62
CA ARG A 542 22.05 44.96 -10.96
C ARG A 542 21.52 43.92 -11.95
N GLN A 543 21.47 42.63 -11.62
CA GLN A 543 20.96 41.60 -12.53
C GLN A 543 19.97 40.63 -11.86
N GLY A 544 18.82 40.46 -12.50
CA GLY A 544 17.92 39.31 -12.34
C GLY A 544 16.54 39.64 -11.76
N THR A 545 15.50 39.47 -12.60
CA THR A 545 14.11 39.26 -12.16
C THR A 545 14.10 38.27 -10.99
N ALA A 546 13.47 38.64 -9.87
CA ALA A 546 13.30 37.72 -8.75
C ALA A 546 12.62 36.43 -9.26
N PRO A 547 13.10 35.24 -8.85
CA PRO A 547 12.39 34.01 -9.17
C PRO A 547 10.94 34.12 -8.71
N SER A 548 10.01 33.53 -9.47
CA SER A 548 8.59 33.52 -9.10
C SER A 548 8.44 33.05 -7.64
N PRO A 549 7.67 33.76 -6.80
CA PRO A 549 7.42 33.33 -5.43
C PRO A 549 6.47 32.12 -5.37
N LEU A 550 5.85 31.75 -6.51
CA LEU A 550 5.01 30.56 -6.65
C LEU A 550 5.88 29.33 -6.90
N LEU A 551 5.53 28.22 -6.24
CA LEU A 551 6.13 26.91 -6.47
C LEU A 551 5.76 26.37 -7.87
N ASP A 552 6.75 25.93 -8.63
CA ASP A 552 6.61 25.34 -9.96
C ASP A 552 6.65 23.79 -9.87
N ILE A 553 5.59 23.23 -9.26
CA ILE A 553 5.39 21.79 -9.11
C ILE A 553 4.07 21.43 -9.79
N ASP A 554 4.07 20.36 -10.62
CA ASP A 554 2.87 19.78 -11.20
C ASP A 554 1.89 19.38 -10.08
N SER A 555 0.93 20.25 -9.73
CA SER A 555 0.09 20.13 -8.53
C SER A 555 -0.98 19.01 -8.61
N ALA A 556 -0.84 18.10 -9.57
CA ALA A 556 -1.61 16.86 -9.62
C ALA A 556 -1.30 15.92 -8.43
N GLY A 557 -0.34 16.28 -7.57
CA GLY A 557 0.10 15.58 -6.37
C GLY A 557 -0.69 15.88 -5.09
N THR A 558 -0.82 14.85 -4.26
CA THR A 558 -1.39 14.86 -2.91
C THR A 558 -0.55 15.78 -1.99
N GLY A 559 -1.12 16.36 -0.94
CA GLY A 559 -0.39 17.20 0.04
C GLY A 559 0.79 16.51 0.76
N GLU A 560 1.04 15.23 0.43
CA GLU A 560 2.19 14.43 0.84
C GLU A 560 3.48 14.81 0.10
N GLU A 561 3.43 15.45 -1.08
CA GLU A 561 4.63 15.98 -1.76
C GLU A 561 5.30 17.14 -0.98
N LEU A 562 4.63 17.67 0.05
CA LEU A 562 5.23 18.62 0.97
C LEU A 562 6.02 17.94 2.10
N ASP A 563 5.80 16.67 2.38
CA ASP A 563 6.56 15.88 3.35
C ASP A 563 7.54 14.99 2.58
N ASP A 564 8.77 15.48 2.39
CA ASP A 564 9.88 14.87 1.61
C ASP A 564 10.36 13.48 2.12
N GLN A 565 9.57 12.82 2.96
CA GLN A 565 9.99 11.74 3.83
C GLN A 565 9.36 10.38 3.49
N MET A 566 8.30 10.36 2.68
CA MET A 566 7.80 9.09 2.15
C MET A 566 8.64 8.57 0.96
N ASP A 567 9.47 9.42 0.36
CA ASP A 567 10.45 9.03 -0.67
C ASP A 567 11.78 8.60 -0.04
N ALA A 568 11.73 7.58 0.82
CA ALA A 568 12.93 6.96 1.42
C ALA A 568 13.90 6.37 0.37
N GLU A 569 13.44 6.14 -0.86
CA GLU A 569 14.21 5.51 -1.94
C GLU A 569 15.14 6.47 -2.70
N SER A 570 15.01 7.81 -2.57
CA SER A 570 15.73 8.77 -3.42
C SER A 570 16.84 9.58 -2.76
N GLN A 571 17.03 9.50 -1.43
CA GLN A 571 17.92 10.41 -0.71
C GLN A 571 19.18 9.73 -0.16
N ASP A 572 20.10 9.42 -1.06
CA ASP A 572 21.50 9.14 -0.69
C ASP A 572 22.28 10.41 -0.36
N GLU A 573 21.77 11.58 -0.76
CA GLU A 573 22.39 12.88 -0.52
C GLU A 573 21.69 13.66 0.60
N VAL A 574 22.51 14.24 1.48
CA VAL A 574 22.05 15.17 2.53
C VAL A 574 21.56 16.46 1.87
N LYS A 575 20.23 16.68 1.91
CA LYS A 575 19.60 17.92 1.46
C LYS A 575 19.65 18.97 2.56
N GLU A 576 20.24 20.13 2.27
CA GLU A 576 20.18 21.30 3.17
C GLU A 576 18.88 22.06 2.93
N ASP A 577 17.75 21.43 3.29
CA ASP A 577 16.43 22.06 3.24
C ASP A 577 16.28 23.19 4.29
N PHE A 578 15.14 23.88 4.29
CA PHE A 578 14.89 24.99 5.23
C PHE A 578 15.02 24.57 6.70
N GLU A 579 14.54 23.38 7.09
CA GLU A 579 14.60 22.93 8.49
C GLU A 579 16.05 22.66 8.90
N VAL A 580 16.86 22.08 8.02
CA VAL A 580 18.30 21.88 8.22
C VAL A 580 19.04 23.21 8.31
N GLN A 581 18.77 24.15 7.40
CA GLN A 581 19.39 25.48 7.42
C GLN A 581 18.99 26.27 8.67
N PHE A 582 17.71 26.23 9.04
CA PHE A 582 17.20 26.89 10.24
C PHE A 582 17.90 26.34 11.49
N ALA A 583 17.97 25.01 11.65
CA ALA A 583 18.64 24.40 12.78
C ALA A 583 20.15 24.71 12.82
N ARG A 584 20.83 24.65 11.66
CA ARG A 584 22.25 25.01 11.52
C ARG A 584 22.50 26.45 11.96
N ASP A 585 21.72 27.40 11.43
CA ASP A 585 21.90 28.82 11.72
C ASP A 585 21.53 29.14 13.17
N TYR A 586 20.54 28.43 13.73
CA TYR A 586 20.14 28.54 15.13
C TYR A 586 21.28 28.11 16.08
N VAL A 587 21.90 26.95 15.85
CA VAL A 587 23.02 26.49 16.70
C VAL A 587 24.26 27.38 16.57
N LEU A 588 24.52 27.95 15.39
CA LEU A 588 25.64 28.88 15.20
C LEU A 588 25.45 30.20 15.97
N GLN A 589 24.22 30.71 16.03
CA GLN A 589 23.91 31.95 16.74
C GLN A 589 23.69 31.74 18.24
N MET A 590 23.33 30.53 18.65
CA MET A 590 23.10 30.13 20.04
C MET A 590 24.15 29.11 20.50
N PRO A 591 25.41 29.52 20.74
CA PRO A 591 26.53 28.63 21.08
C PRO A 591 26.49 28.19 22.56
N TYR A 592 25.34 27.72 23.02
CA TYR A 592 25.11 27.25 24.38
C TYR A 592 24.78 25.76 24.35
N ALA A 593 25.41 24.98 25.23
CA ALA A 593 25.08 23.56 25.38
C ALA A 593 23.72 23.33 26.10
N ASP A 594 23.22 24.37 26.79
CA ASP A 594 21.98 24.34 27.59
C ASP A 594 20.75 24.78 26.76
N ARG A 595 19.78 23.87 26.61
CA ARG A 595 18.55 24.09 25.83
C ARG A 595 17.76 25.33 26.31
N ARG A 596 17.54 25.50 27.61
CA ARG A 596 16.79 26.65 28.16
C ARG A 596 17.47 27.97 27.82
N GLN A 597 18.80 28.03 27.90
CA GLN A 597 19.57 29.21 27.52
C GLN A 597 19.47 29.49 26.01
N MET A 598 19.57 28.46 25.16
CA MET A 598 19.37 28.58 23.71
C MET A 598 17.98 29.18 23.41
N LEU A 599 16.91 28.65 24.01
CA LEU A 599 15.54 29.13 23.80
C LEU A 599 15.34 30.56 24.27
N GLN A 600 15.87 30.93 25.44
CA GLN A 600 15.73 32.29 25.97
C GLN A 600 16.45 33.32 25.09
N LYS A 601 17.67 33.02 24.64
CA LYS A 601 18.48 33.93 23.82
C LYS A 601 18.09 33.89 22.33
N GLY A 602 17.49 32.79 21.87
CA GLY A 602 17.12 32.55 20.49
C GLY A 602 15.81 33.18 20.04
N LYS A 603 14.99 33.74 20.94
CA LYS A 603 13.68 34.33 20.58
C LYS A 603 13.75 35.36 19.45
N GLY A 604 14.73 36.27 19.50
CA GLY A 604 14.90 37.29 18.47
C GLY A 604 15.28 36.72 17.10
N PHE A 605 16.00 35.60 17.05
CA PHE A 605 16.28 34.89 15.80
C PHE A 605 15.01 34.27 15.22
N VAL A 606 14.22 33.61 16.06
CA VAL A 606 12.98 32.95 15.62
C VAL A 606 11.96 33.98 15.11
N GLU A 607 11.80 35.11 15.82
CA GLU A 607 10.91 36.19 15.39
C GLU A 607 11.34 36.79 14.05
N LYS A 608 12.64 37.09 13.90
CA LYS A 608 13.18 37.58 12.62
C LYS A 608 12.92 36.60 11.48
N LYS A 609 13.11 35.30 11.71
CA LYS A 609 12.84 34.27 10.70
C LYS A 609 11.35 34.14 10.38
N ARG A 610 10.48 34.29 11.38
CA ARG A 610 9.03 34.34 11.20
C ARG A 610 8.62 35.51 10.30
N GLU A 611 9.12 36.72 10.58
CA GLU A 611 8.85 37.91 9.77
C GLU A 611 9.35 37.76 8.32
N GLU A 612 10.56 37.23 8.13
CA GLU A 612 11.14 36.96 6.80
C GLU A 612 10.23 36.00 6.00
N GLU A 613 9.81 34.89 6.60
CA GLU A 613 8.96 33.90 5.94
C GLU A 613 7.52 34.38 5.74
N GLU A 614 6.96 35.15 6.67
CA GLU A 614 5.63 35.76 6.50
C GLU A 614 5.63 36.73 5.31
N GLN A 615 6.68 37.54 5.14
CA GLN A 615 6.83 38.40 3.97
C GLN A 615 6.91 37.59 2.67
N ARG A 616 7.61 36.46 2.68
CA ARG A 616 7.69 35.56 1.51
C ARG A 616 6.32 34.94 1.19
N ILE A 617 5.59 34.46 2.19
CA ILE A 617 4.23 33.91 2.03
C ILE A 617 3.29 34.99 1.50
N ASN A 618 3.29 36.19 2.09
CA ASN A 618 2.46 37.31 1.65
C ASN A 618 2.78 37.70 0.19
N SER A 619 4.06 37.70 -0.19
CA SER A 619 4.49 37.96 -1.57
C SER A 619 4.01 36.88 -2.54
N ALA A 620 4.04 35.61 -2.13
CA ALA A 620 3.52 34.51 -2.93
C ALA A 620 2.00 34.59 -3.12
N ILE A 621 1.25 34.95 -2.06
CA ILE A 621 -0.20 35.17 -2.15
C ILE A 621 -0.51 36.39 -3.04
N HIS A 622 0.26 37.47 -2.93
CA HIS A 622 0.12 38.63 -3.82
C HIS A 622 0.37 38.28 -5.29
N ALA A 623 1.27 37.34 -5.59
CA ALA A 623 1.49 36.85 -6.95
C ALA A 623 0.27 36.10 -7.54
N LEU A 624 -0.66 35.63 -6.69
CA LEU A 624 -1.97 35.11 -7.11
C LEU A 624 -3.01 36.23 -7.35
N ASN A 625 -2.60 37.50 -7.37
CA ASN A 625 -3.45 38.69 -7.49
C ASN A 625 -4.48 38.84 -6.36
N VAL A 626 -4.14 38.39 -5.15
CA VAL A 626 -4.98 38.55 -3.95
C VAL A 626 -4.48 39.74 -3.13
N ASP A 627 -5.38 40.65 -2.75
CA ASP A 627 -5.08 41.66 -1.72
C ASP A 627 -5.05 40.99 -0.34
N TRP A 628 -3.83 40.75 0.15
CA TRP A 628 -3.54 40.11 1.43
C TRP A 628 -3.09 41.08 2.54
N SER A 629 -3.42 42.37 2.39
CA SER A 629 -3.17 43.38 3.42
C SER A 629 -3.85 43.05 4.75
N ALA A 630 -3.12 43.23 5.86
CA ALA A 630 -3.71 43.20 7.19
C ALA A 630 -4.61 44.44 7.40
N GLY A 631 -5.58 44.35 8.31
CA GLY A 631 -6.38 45.51 8.71
C GLY A 631 -7.09 45.34 10.05
N PRO A 632 -7.93 46.31 10.43
CA PRO A 632 -8.52 46.34 11.76
C PRO A 632 -9.56 45.23 11.96
N THR A 633 -9.76 44.81 13.21
CA THR A 633 -10.80 43.85 13.59
C THR A 633 -12.19 44.43 13.33
N PRO A 634 -13.02 43.81 12.47
CA PRO A 634 -14.38 44.25 12.21
C PRO A 634 -15.27 44.00 13.42
N LYS A 635 -16.15 44.95 13.75
CA LYS A 635 -17.08 44.87 14.89
C LYS A 635 -18.43 44.24 14.51
N ASP A 636 -18.87 44.38 13.26
CA ASP A 636 -20.12 43.81 12.74
C ASP A 636 -19.86 42.94 11.50
N VAL A 637 -19.51 41.67 11.71
CA VAL A 637 -19.26 40.71 10.64
C VAL A 637 -20.58 40.16 10.10
N LYS A 638 -20.94 40.58 8.88
CA LYS A 638 -22.06 40.00 8.11
C LYS A 638 -21.54 39.49 6.78
N LEU A 639 -21.39 38.18 6.65
CA LEU A 639 -20.80 37.52 5.49
C LEU A 639 -21.79 36.53 4.87
N ALA A 640 -22.18 36.77 3.62
CA ALA A 640 -22.91 35.78 2.82
C ALA A 640 -21.90 34.99 1.98
N ALA A 641 -22.02 33.66 1.95
CA ALA A 641 -21.14 32.83 1.12
C ALA A 641 -21.90 31.69 0.43
N THR A 642 -21.42 31.28 -0.72
CA THR A 642 -21.95 30.15 -1.51
C THR A 642 -20.82 29.24 -1.95
N PHE A 643 -21.07 27.93 -1.93
CA PHE A 643 -20.11 26.92 -2.35
C PHE A 643 -20.73 26.03 -3.44
N SER A 644 -19.96 25.72 -4.47
CA SER A 644 -20.35 24.75 -5.51
C SER A 644 -19.17 23.82 -5.84
N PRO A 645 -19.42 22.61 -6.39
CA PRO A 645 -20.70 22.06 -6.88
C PRO A 645 -21.79 21.81 -5.81
N SER A 646 -23.05 21.81 -6.23
CA SER A 646 -24.19 21.41 -5.38
C SER A 646 -24.40 19.89 -5.41
N ALA A 647 -25.25 19.38 -4.52
CA ALA A 647 -25.47 17.93 -4.37
C ALA A 647 -26.12 17.24 -5.59
N ASP A 648 -26.81 18.01 -6.43
CA ASP A 648 -27.46 17.51 -7.65
C ASP A 648 -26.49 17.41 -8.83
N GLN A 649 -25.35 18.10 -8.76
CA GLN A 649 -24.37 18.07 -9.82
C GLN A 649 -23.56 16.77 -9.76
N ARG A 650 -23.75 15.92 -10.77
CA ARG A 650 -22.95 14.71 -10.98
C ARG A 650 -21.58 15.07 -11.55
N ILE A 651 -20.53 14.51 -10.97
CA ILE A 651 -19.14 14.66 -11.40
C ILE A 651 -18.63 13.26 -11.78
N ALA A 652 -18.09 13.09 -12.98
CA ALA A 652 -17.58 11.78 -13.38
C ALA A 652 -16.14 11.55 -12.90
N ALA A 653 -15.81 10.29 -12.59
CA ALA A 653 -14.45 9.88 -12.30
C ALA A 653 -13.50 10.23 -13.45
N GLY A 654 -12.27 10.61 -13.12
CA GLY A 654 -11.26 11.07 -14.08
C GLY A 654 -11.42 12.52 -14.56
N GLU A 655 -12.56 13.17 -14.29
CA GLU A 655 -12.76 14.58 -14.64
C GLU A 655 -11.94 15.52 -13.74
N THR A 656 -11.65 16.70 -14.28
CA THR A 656 -11.17 17.84 -13.49
C THR A 656 -12.34 18.81 -13.35
N PHE A 657 -12.64 19.21 -12.12
CA PHE A 657 -13.72 20.15 -11.81
C PHE A 657 -13.24 21.24 -10.86
N ASP A 658 -13.96 22.35 -10.82
CA ASP A 658 -13.65 23.48 -9.93
C ASP A 658 -14.54 23.40 -8.67
N LEU A 659 -13.92 23.46 -7.50
CA LEU A 659 -14.59 23.89 -6.27
C LEU A 659 -14.64 25.42 -6.27
N VAL A 660 -15.80 26.00 -6.09
CA VAL A 660 -15.99 27.46 -6.19
C VAL A 660 -16.56 27.99 -4.88
N LEU A 661 -15.82 28.86 -4.21
CA LEU A 661 -16.29 29.62 -3.06
C LEU A 661 -16.50 31.06 -3.48
N THR A 662 -17.69 31.59 -3.21
CA THR A 662 -17.98 33.02 -3.40
C THR A 662 -18.41 33.60 -2.07
N ALA A 663 -17.81 34.74 -1.70
CA ALA A 663 -18.06 35.43 -0.45
C ALA A 663 -18.43 36.89 -0.72
N GLU A 664 -19.43 37.39 -0.01
CA GLU A 664 -19.94 38.76 -0.11
C GLU A 664 -20.06 39.39 1.27
N ASN A 665 -19.40 40.53 1.45
CA ASN A 665 -19.48 41.29 2.69
C ASN A 665 -20.78 42.11 2.73
N LYS A 666 -21.72 41.71 3.57
CA LYS A 666 -23.00 42.40 3.84
C LYS A 666 -22.91 43.34 5.05
N GLY A 667 -21.73 43.47 5.66
CA GLY A 667 -21.46 44.36 6.77
C GLY A 667 -21.21 45.80 6.31
N SER A 668 -20.95 46.68 7.28
CA SER A 668 -20.60 48.09 7.06
C SER A 668 -19.08 48.36 7.10
N GLU A 669 -18.29 47.39 7.53
CA GLU A 669 -16.83 47.49 7.67
C GLU A 669 -16.12 46.52 6.70
N PRO A 670 -14.93 46.86 6.20
CA PRO A 670 -14.16 45.96 5.34
C PRO A 670 -13.68 44.73 6.13
N LEU A 671 -13.73 43.56 5.51
CA LEU A 671 -13.11 42.34 6.01
C LEU A 671 -11.74 42.17 5.34
N LYS A 672 -10.74 41.73 6.09
CA LYS A 672 -9.35 41.58 5.61
C LYS A 672 -8.88 40.14 5.76
N ARG A 673 -8.01 39.71 4.84
CA ARG A 673 -7.43 38.35 4.80
C ARG A 673 -8.47 37.23 4.96
N VAL A 674 -9.65 37.42 4.36
CA VAL A 674 -10.70 36.40 4.39
C VAL A 674 -10.20 35.18 3.62
N HIS A 675 -10.24 34.02 4.26
CA HIS A 675 -9.90 32.74 3.65
C HIS A 675 -10.83 31.64 4.15
N ALA A 676 -10.74 30.47 3.52
CA ALA A 676 -11.47 29.29 3.95
C ALA A 676 -10.69 28.04 3.61
N TRP A 677 -11.07 26.92 4.20
CA TRP A 677 -10.69 25.61 3.69
C TRP A 677 -11.85 24.64 3.79
N THR A 678 -11.76 23.58 3.01
CA THR A 678 -12.67 22.44 3.07
C THR A 678 -12.25 21.43 4.14
N GLU A 679 -13.24 20.81 4.77
CA GLU A 679 -13.13 19.64 5.64
C GLU A 679 -13.94 18.51 5.00
N SER A 680 -13.31 17.37 4.74
CA SER A 680 -13.94 16.19 4.16
C SER A 680 -13.21 14.90 4.53
N ASP A 681 -13.94 13.79 4.60
CA ASP A 681 -13.33 12.45 4.69
C ASP A 681 -12.70 12.01 3.35
N ASN A 682 -13.07 12.67 2.24
CA ASN A 682 -12.43 12.44 0.96
C ASN A 682 -11.17 13.30 0.84
N TYR A 683 -10.02 12.64 0.80
CA TYR A 683 -8.70 13.25 0.66
C TYR A 683 -8.57 14.24 -0.52
N TYR A 684 -9.26 13.99 -1.64
CA TYR A 684 -9.22 14.87 -2.82
C TYR A 684 -9.97 16.19 -2.59
N LEU A 685 -10.82 16.24 -1.58
CA LEU A 685 -11.65 17.38 -1.22
C LEU A 685 -11.23 18.00 0.10
N ASP A 686 -10.50 17.31 0.98
CA ASP A 686 -10.05 17.84 2.27
C ASP A 686 -8.96 18.91 2.10
N ARG A 687 -9.00 19.94 2.95
CA ARG A 687 -7.98 21.00 3.08
C ARG A 687 -7.64 21.70 1.77
N ARG A 688 -8.66 21.99 0.97
CA ARG A 688 -8.57 22.87 -0.20
C ARG A 688 -8.79 24.30 0.28
N GLU A 689 -7.76 25.14 0.19
CA GLU A 689 -7.82 26.52 0.67
C GLU A 689 -8.35 27.48 -0.40
N PHE A 690 -9.13 28.45 0.06
CA PHE A 690 -9.72 29.53 -0.74
C PHE A 690 -9.22 30.86 -0.18
N LEU A 691 -8.54 31.66 -1.00
CA LEU A 691 -8.03 32.97 -0.59
C LEU A 691 -8.91 34.08 -1.16
N ILE A 692 -9.81 34.61 -0.34
CA ILE A 692 -10.70 35.71 -0.76
C ILE A 692 -10.00 37.07 -0.60
N GLY A 693 -9.16 37.22 0.44
CA GLY A 693 -8.40 38.44 0.71
C GLY A 693 -9.26 39.55 1.31
N SER A 694 -9.03 40.79 0.88
CA SER A 694 -9.84 41.95 1.28
C SER A 694 -11.24 41.94 0.65
N LEU A 695 -12.28 42.26 1.44
CA LEU A 695 -13.66 42.48 0.99
C LEU A 695 -14.20 43.80 1.55
N ALA A 696 -14.39 44.80 0.69
CA ALA A 696 -15.09 46.04 1.04
C ALA A 696 -16.59 45.79 1.32
N PRO A 697 -17.28 46.68 2.05
CA PRO A 697 -18.73 46.62 2.21
C PRO A 697 -19.47 46.51 0.87
N GLY A 698 -20.32 45.49 0.72
CA GLY A 698 -21.04 45.19 -0.51
C GLY A 698 -20.21 44.49 -1.61
N GLU A 699 -18.90 44.30 -1.41
CA GLU A 699 -18.05 43.62 -2.38
C GLU A 699 -18.26 42.10 -2.35
N LYS A 700 -18.23 41.50 -3.53
CA LYS A 700 -18.34 40.05 -3.74
C LYS A 700 -17.12 39.56 -4.51
N LYS A 701 -16.44 38.54 -3.97
CA LYS A 701 -15.31 37.88 -4.62
C LYS A 701 -15.51 36.37 -4.70
N THR A 702 -14.89 35.77 -5.71
CA THR A 702 -14.95 34.34 -5.98
C THR A 702 -13.56 33.77 -6.10
N TRP A 703 -13.33 32.63 -5.47
CA TRP A 703 -12.11 31.83 -5.60
C TRP A 703 -12.46 30.43 -6.12
N LYS A 704 -11.58 29.88 -6.96
CA LYS A 704 -11.76 28.55 -7.57
C LYS A 704 -10.55 27.67 -7.25
N VAL A 705 -10.81 26.43 -6.89
CA VAL A 705 -9.78 25.40 -6.69
C VAL A 705 -10.03 24.24 -7.63
N LYS A 706 -9.05 23.89 -8.44
CA LYS A 706 -9.13 22.75 -9.36
C LYS A 706 -8.90 21.45 -8.62
N VAL A 707 -9.78 20.48 -8.86
CA VAL A 707 -9.67 19.13 -8.31
C VAL A 707 -9.70 18.12 -9.45
N LYS A 708 -8.63 17.34 -9.58
CA LYS A 708 -8.54 16.23 -10.53
C LYS A 708 -8.85 14.92 -9.84
N LEU A 709 -9.90 14.24 -10.29
CA LEU A 709 -10.30 12.96 -9.73
C LEU A 709 -9.55 11.80 -10.39
N PRO A 710 -9.36 10.70 -9.67
CA PRO A 710 -8.95 9.45 -10.27
C PRO A 710 -9.95 8.88 -11.27
N LYS A 711 -9.45 8.13 -12.25
CA LYS A 711 -10.30 7.37 -13.18
C LYS A 711 -10.92 6.14 -12.53
N ASP A 712 -10.25 5.53 -11.56
CA ASP A 712 -10.68 4.37 -10.79
C ASP A 712 -11.71 4.69 -9.68
N LEU A 713 -12.06 5.97 -9.47
CA LEU A 713 -12.97 6.39 -8.39
C LEU A 713 -14.34 5.68 -8.50
N THR A 714 -14.70 4.93 -7.46
CA THR A 714 -16.03 4.31 -7.31
C THR A 714 -17.10 5.37 -7.07
N SER A 715 -18.31 5.12 -7.57
CA SER A 715 -19.48 5.97 -7.30
C SER A 715 -19.69 6.16 -5.81
N ARG A 716 -19.73 7.43 -5.37
CA ARG A 716 -19.77 7.79 -3.95
C ARG A 716 -20.31 9.19 -3.71
N ARG A 717 -20.73 9.44 -2.47
CA ARG A 717 -21.16 10.75 -1.96
C ARG A 717 -20.16 11.19 -0.90
N ASP A 718 -19.67 12.42 -0.99
CA ASP A 718 -18.76 12.95 0.03
C ASP A 718 -19.25 14.31 0.51
N GLU A 719 -19.35 14.45 1.82
CA GLU A 719 -19.64 15.73 2.45
C GLU A 719 -18.38 16.60 2.48
N VAL A 720 -18.60 17.87 2.21
CA VAL A 720 -17.59 18.92 2.22
C VAL A 720 -18.13 20.06 3.06
N THR A 721 -17.48 20.30 4.20
CA THR A 721 -17.75 21.45 5.06
C THR A 721 -16.74 22.55 4.76
N VAL A 722 -17.17 23.79 4.62
CA VAL A 722 -16.30 24.95 4.39
C VAL A 722 -16.52 25.95 5.50
N LYS A 723 -15.45 26.28 6.22
CA LYS A 723 -15.43 27.29 7.28
C LYS A 723 -14.57 28.46 6.85
N LEU A 724 -15.14 29.67 6.94
CA LEU A 724 -14.46 30.90 6.58
C LEU A 724 -13.76 31.49 7.81
N HIS A 725 -12.63 32.14 7.60
CA HIS A 725 -11.73 32.67 8.61
C HIS A 725 -11.16 34.02 8.19
N ASP A 726 -10.71 34.81 9.16
CA ASP A 726 -9.84 35.98 8.98
C ASP A 726 -8.66 35.93 9.97
N ASP A 727 -7.92 37.02 10.12
CA ASP A 727 -6.80 37.12 11.07
C ASP A 727 -7.22 36.99 12.55
N HIS A 728 -8.51 37.09 12.85
CA HIS A 728 -9.08 37.03 14.20
C HIS A 728 -9.77 35.70 14.52
N GLY A 729 -9.89 34.80 13.53
CA GLY A 729 -10.35 33.43 13.72
C GLY A 729 -11.52 33.07 12.79
N ALA A 730 -12.38 32.17 13.26
CA ALA A 730 -13.50 31.68 12.48
C ALA A 730 -14.62 32.72 12.34
N LEU A 731 -15.08 32.92 11.11
CA LEU A 731 -16.25 33.74 10.78
C LEU A 731 -17.53 32.91 10.97
N PRO A 732 -18.71 33.52 11.22
CA PRO A 732 -19.93 32.80 11.60
C PRO A 732 -20.55 31.93 10.49
N THR A 733 -20.02 31.99 9.27
CA THR A 733 -20.56 31.31 8.10
C THR A 733 -19.90 29.95 7.91
N THR A 734 -20.69 28.88 8.04
CA THR A 734 -20.29 27.50 7.68
C THR A 734 -21.17 27.02 6.54
N LEU A 735 -20.55 26.45 5.50
CA LEU A 735 -21.23 25.86 4.35
C LEU A 735 -21.04 24.35 4.37
N VAL A 736 -22.07 23.60 3.99
CA VAL A 736 -22.00 22.14 3.85
C VAL A 736 -22.58 21.77 2.48
N SER A 737 -21.86 20.95 1.72
CA SER A 737 -22.33 20.40 0.44
C SER A 737 -22.02 18.90 0.39
N GLU A 738 -22.88 18.12 -0.27
CA GLU A 738 -22.71 16.67 -0.47
C GLU A 738 -22.42 16.39 -1.95
N LEU A 739 -21.16 16.26 -2.32
CA LEU A 739 -20.76 16.10 -3.73
C LEU A 739 -21.07 14.69 -4.26
N ASN A 740 -21.53 14.62 -5.51
CA ASN A 740 -21.91 13.38 -6.18
C ASN A 740 -20.87 12.92 -7.20
N PHE A 741 -20.21 11.80 -6.93
CA PHE A 741 -19.26 11.21 -7.86
C PHE A 741 -19.84 9.95 -8.49
N ALA A 742 -19.71 9.87 -9.82
CA ALA A 742 -20.08 8.70 -10.60
C ALA A 742 -18.83 8.05 -11.20
N GLU A 743 -18.71 6.74 -11.04
CA GLU A 743 -17.62 5.98 -11.65
C GLU A 743 -17.71 5.96 -13.18
N LEU A 744 -16.57 5.69 -13.81
CA LEU A 744 -16.55 5.36 -15.24
C LEU A 744 -17.10 3.94 -15.46
N PRO A 745 -17.75 3.67 -16.60
CA PRO A 745 -18.07 2.30 -17.00
C PRO A 745 -16.81 1.42 -16.96
N ARG A 746 -16.93 0.22 -16.38
CA ARG A 746 -15.80 -0.68 -16.15
C ARG A 746 -15.64 -1.71 -17.28
N PRO A 747 -14.40 -1.99 -17.75
CA PRO A 747 -14.12 -3.16 -18.57
C PRO A 747 -14.26 -4.45 -17.75
N ALA A 748 -14.39 -5.56 -18.46
CA ALA A 748 -14.31 -6.90 -17.89
C ALA A 748 -13.58 -7.77 -18.92
N PHE A 749 -12.74 -8.71 -18.48
CA PHE A 749 -11.87 -9.44 -19.39
C PHE A 749 -12.25 -10.90 -19.45
N ALA A 750 -12.72 -11.32 -20.63
CA ALA A 750 -12.77 -12.72 -21.01
C ALA A 750 -11.53 -13.06 -21.85
N PHE A 751 -11.14 -14.33 -21.87
CA PHE A 751 -10.01 -14.75 -22.67
C PHE A 751 -10.13 -16.18 -23.19
N ASN A 752 -9.30 -16.45 -24.20
CA ASN A 752 -9.05 -17.76 -24.76
C ASN A 752 -7.56 -17.89 -25.08
N TRP A 753 -7.03 -19.11 -25.10
CA TRP A 753 -5.62 -19.33 -25.40
C TRP A 753 -5.39 -20.54 -26.31
N GLN A 754 -4.26 -20.57 -26.99
CA GLN A 754 -3.80 -21.63 -27.87
C GLN A 754 -2.29 -21.81 -27.72
N VAL A 755 -1.82 -23.05 -27.70
CA VAL A 755 -0.40 -23.37 -27.85
C VAL A 755 -0.05 -23.48 -29.33
N ILE A 756 1.00 -22.78 -29.74
CA ILE A 756 1.59 -22.82 -31.08
C ILE A 756 3.00 -23.38 -30.96
N ASP A 757 3.21 -24.59 -31.47
CA ASP A 757 4.45 -25.37 -31.46
C ASP A 757 5.06 -25.38 -32.88
N ALA A 758 5.34 -24.20 -33.42
CA ALA A 758 5.80 -24.04 -34.80
C ALA A 758 7.34 -24.08 -34.96
N CYS A 759 8.08 -24.53 -33.95
CA CYS A 759 9.54 -24.61 -34.00
C CYS A 759 10.05 -25.68 -34.98
N GLU A 760 11.32 -25.62 -35.40
CA GLU A 760 11.88 -26.54 -36.40
C GLU A 760 11.87 -28.01 -35.93
N SER A 761 12.04 -28.23 -34.63
CA SER A 761 11.99 -29.55 -34.00
C SER A 761 10.60 -29.94 -33.48
N CYS A 762 9.62 -29.05 -33.56
CA CYS A 762 8.30 -29.24 -32.99
C CYS A 762 7.41 -30.08 -33.91
N ASN A 763 6.46 -30.79 -33.30
CA ASN A 763 5.63 -31.75 -34.02
C ASN A 763 4.38 -31.13 -34.69
N ARG A 764 4.04 -29.88 -34.33
CA ARG A 764 2.94 -29.06 -34.87
C ARG A 764 1.53 -29.58 -34.53
N ASP A 765 1.38 -30.27 -33.40
CA ASP A 765 0.12 -30.84 -32.91
C ASP A 765 -0.69 -29.90 -32.01
N GLY A 766 -0.14 -28.73 -31.65
CA GLY A 766 -0.81 -27.76 -30.79
C GLY A 766 -0.84 -28.11 -29.30
N THR A 767 0.00 -29.06 -28.87
CA THR A 767 0.24 -29.40 -27.46
C THR A 767 1.71 -29.09 -27.13
N ALA A 768 2.02 -28.79 -25.86
CA ALA A 768 3.40 -28.57 -25.46
C ALA A 768 4.12 -29.91 -25.24
N GLN A 769 5.34 -30.07 -25.75
CA GLN A 769 6.19 -31.23 -25.41
C GLN A 769 7.53 -30.85 -24.80
N ARG A 770 8.14 -31.84 -24.12
CA ARG A 770 9.42 -31.70 -23.44
C ARG A 770 10.55 -31.42 -24.45
N GLY A 771 11.27 -30.33 -24.22
CA GLY A 771 12.36 -29.87 -25.07
C GLY A 771 11.94 -28.92 -26.19
N GLU A 772 10.67 -28.48 -26.22
CA GLU A 772 10.15 -27.56 -27.23
C GLU A 772 10.10 -26.11 -26.76
N ASP A 773 10.29 -25.21 -27.73
CA ASP A 773 9.96 -23.80 -27.62
C ASP A 773 8.57 -23.57 -28.24
N ILE A 774 7.62 -23.14 -27.42
CA ILE A 774 6.23 -22.93 -27.79
C ILE A 774 5.85 -21.45 -27.66
N THR A 775 4.79 -21.06 -28.38
CA THR A 775 4.13 -19.76 -28.21
C THR A 775 2.73 -19.95 -27.66
N LEU A 776 2.45 -19.42 -26.48
CA LEU A 776 1.10 -19.29 -25.95
C LEU A 776 0.47 -18.03 -26.55
N VAL A 777 -0.46 -18.22 -27.47
CA VAL A 777 -1.28 -17.17 -28.07
C VAL A 777 -2.53 -17.02 -27.22
N MET A 778 -2.83 -15.81 -26.76
CA MET A 778 -3.96 -15.54 -25.89
C MET A 778 -4.77 -14.37 -26.40
N ASP A 779 -6.03 -14.64 -26.74
CA ASP A 779 -7.01 -13.66 -27.16
C ASP A 779 -7.73 -13.13 -25.93
N VAL A 780 -7.66 -11.83 -25.70
CA VAL A 780 -8.30 -11.13 -24.59
C VAL A 780 -9.41 -10.25 -25.15
N THR A 781 -10.64 -10.51 -24.71
CA THR A 781 -11.85 -9.78 -25.12
C THR A 781 -12.35 -8.93 -23.96
N ASN A 782 -12.60 -7.65 -24.22
CA ASN A 782 -13.30 -6.82 -23.24
C ASN A 782 -14.81 -7.08 -23.31
N THR A 783 -15.35 -7.80 -22.33
CA THR A 783 -16.78 -8.10 -22.19
C THR A 783 -17.55 -7.09 -21.34
N GLY A 784 -16.83 -6.14 -20.73
CA GLY A 784 -17.43 -5.10 -19.90
C GLY A 784 -18.12 -4.00 -20.70
N LYS A 785 -18.87 -3.15 -19.99
CA LYS A 785 -19.56 -2.00 -20.59
C LYS A 785 -18.61 -0.83 -20.87
N GLY A 786 -17.47 -0.79 -20.19
CA GLY A 786 -16.47 0.27 -20.29
C GLY A 786 -15.29 -0.06 -21.18
N LYS A 787 -14.65 0.98 -21.71
CA LYS A 787 -13.40 0.87 -22.46
C LYS A 787 -12.24 0.66 -21.48
N ALA A 788 -11.40 -0.33 -21.74
CA ALA A 788 -10.12 -0.48 -21.06
C ALA A 788 -9.14 0.56 -21.61
N LEU A 789 -8.40 1.24 -20.73
CA LEU A 789 -7.64 2.45 -21.04
C LEU A 789 -6.15 2.20 -21.27
N ASP A 790 -5.54 1.30 -20.50
CA ASP A 790 -4.18 0.83 -20.77
C ASP A 790 -4.01 -0.56 -20.16
N SER A 791 -4.31 -1.57 -20.96
CA SER A 791 -4.31 -2.96 -20.51
C SER A 791 -3.05 -3.72 -20.89
N PHE A 792 -2.69 -4.70 -20.08
CA PHE A 792 -1.68 -5.69 -20.42
C PHE A 792 -2.08 -7.06 -19.91
N ALA A 793 -1.54 -8.09 -20.55
CA ALA A 793 -1.61 -9.46 -20.08
C ALA A 793 -0.23 -9.91 -19.60
N GLN A 794 -0.20 -10.70 -18.53
CA GLN A 794 1.01 -11.24 -17.95
C GLN A 794 0.82 -12.70 -17.55
N ILE A 795 1.83 -13.52 -17.82
CA ILE A 795 1.94 -14.88 -17.28
C ILE A 795 3.11 -14.97 -16.30
N LYS A 796 2.97 -15.79 -15.27
CA LYS A 796 4.02 -16.12 -14.30
C LYS A 796 4.14 -17.64 -14.16
N ASN A 797 5.37 -18.12 -14.06
CA ASN A 797 5.65 -19.50 -13.67
C ASN A 797 5.45 -19.62 -12.14
N LEU A 798 4.84 -20.71 -11.66
CA LEU A 798 4.61 -20.97 -10.24
C LEU A 798 5.78 -21.72 -9.56
N GLY A 799 7.00 -21.54 -10.06
CA GLY A 799 8.22 -21.98 -9.38
C GLY A 799 8.88 -23.24 -9.95
N ASP A 800 8.51 -23.69 -11.15
CA ASP A 800 9.18 -24.85 -11.77
C ASP A 800 10.40 -24.40 -12.60
N PRO A 801 11.65 -24.77 -12.23
CA PRO A 801 12.84 -24.31 -12.93
C PRO A 801 12.97 -24.85 -14.37
N ASP A 802 12.17 -25.85 -14.75
CA ASP A 802 12.15 -26.47 -16.06
C ASP A 802 11.13 -25.85 -17.03
N ILE A 803 10.34 -24.87 -16.58
CA ILE A 803 9.50 -24.04 -17.44
C ILE A 803 10.12 -22.65 -17.58
N PHE A 804 10.58 -22.32 -18.78
CA PHE A 804 11.17 -21.02 -19.08
C PHE A 804 10.15 -20.13 -19.79
N ILE A 805 9.99 -18.89 -19.33
CA ILE A 805 9.19 -17.87 -20.02
C ILE A 805 10.17 -16.81 -20.54
N GLU A 806 10.24 -16.63 -21.85
CA GLU A 806 11.14 -15.63 -22.45
C GLU A 806 10.58 -14.21 -22.31
N LYS A 807 9.26 -14.06 -22.53
CA LYS A 807 8.54 -12.79 -22.37
C LYS A 807 7.22 -13.03 -21.64
N GLY A 808 7.18 -12.63 -20.37
CA GLY A 808 6.02 -12.86 -19.50
C GLY A 808 4.95 -11.77 -19.54
N ARG A 809 5.24 -10.56 -20.07
CA ARG A 809 4.29 -9.43 -20.11
C ARG A 809 4.08 -8.92 -21.54
N PHE A 810 2.83 -8.67 -21.90
CA PHE A 810 2.42 -8.21 -23.21
C PHE A 810 1.45 -7.03 -23.09
N LYS A 811 1.79 -5.89 -23.69
CA LYS A 811 0.92 -4.71 -23.70
C LYS A 811 -0.21 -4.90 -24.72
N LEU A 812 -1.45 -4.76 -24.27
CA LEU A 812 -2.64 -4.77 -25.11
C LEU A 812 -3.09 -3.33 -25.45
N GLY A 813 -2.81 -2.37 -24.57
CA GLY A 813 -3.22 -0.97 -24.70
C GLY A 813 -4.73 -0.80 -24.46
N GLU A 814 -5.35 0.13 -25.17
CA GLU A 814 -6.80 0.36 -25.07
C GLU A 814 -7.63 -0.79 -25.67
N LEU A 815 -8.73 -1.20 -25.04
CA LEU A 815 -9.72 -2.14 -25.62
C LEU A 815 -11.14 -1.60 -25.46
N ALA A 816 -11.84 -1.36 -26.57
CA ALA A 816 -13.26 -1.02 -26.56
C ALA A 816 -14.13 -2.21 -26.11
N PRO A 817 -15.36 -1.99 -25.62
CA PRO A 817 -16.33 -3.06 -25.37
C PRO A 817 -16.51 -3.95 -26.61
N GLY A 818 -16.37 -5.26 -26.44
CA GLY A 818 -16.41 -6.29 -27.50
C GLY A 818 -15.12 -6.43 -28.32
N GLU A 819 -14.15 -5.53 -28.18
CA GLU A 819 -12.86 -5.64 -28.88
C GLU A 819 -12.02 -6.78 -28.31
N THR A 820 -11.32 -7.48 -29.20
CA THR A 820 -10.39 -8.55 -28.85
C THR A 820 -8.98 -8.21 -29.31
N LYS A 821 -7.99 -8.41 -28.44
CA LYS A 821 -6.56 -8.27 -28.77
C LYS A 821 -5.79 -9.51 -28.35
N THR A 822 -4.75 -9.82 -29.09
CA THR A 822 -3.95 -11.03 -28.90
C THR A 822 -2.61 -10.73 -28.23
N ALA A 823 -2.32 -11.40 -27.12
CA ALA A 823 -1.00 -11.49 -26.51
C ALA A 823 -0.29 -12.77 -26.98
N ARG A 824 1.02 -12.69 -27.21
CA ARG A 824 1.85 -13.85 -27.56
C ARG A 824 2.98 -13.96 -26.53
N PHE A 825 3.01 -15.06 -25.81
CA PHE A 825 4.05 -15.37 -24.83
C PHE A 825 4.90 -16.51 -25.34
N GLN A 826 6.21 -16.34 -25.32
CA GLN A 826 7.17 -17.38 -25.69
C GLN A 826 7.58 -18.14 -24.43
N LEU A 827 7.50 -19.47 -24.50
CA LEU A 827 7.85 -20.38 -23.42
C LEU A 827 8.73 -21.51 -23.94
N ALA A 828 9.63 -22.03 -23.11
CA ALA A 828 10.36 -23.26 -23.37
C ALA A 828 10.03 -24.28 -22.26
N VAL A 829 9.65 -25.49 -22.66
CA VAL A 829 9.47 -26.62 -21.75
C VAL A 829 10.77 -27.42 -21.79
N LYS A 830 11.56 -27.43 -20.72
CA LYS A 830 12.83 -28.16 -20.72
C LYS A 830 12.63 -29.67 -20.68
N LYS A 831 13.63 -30.41 -21.15
CA LYS A 831 13.63 -31.89 -21.14
C LYS A 831 13.53 -32.50 -19.72
N GLY A 832 13.94 -31.75 -18.69
CA GLY A 832 13.92 -32.20 -17.29
C GLY A 832 12.53 -32.18 -16.64
N TYR A 833 11.55 -31.51 -17.27
CA TYR A 833 10.21 -31.34 -16.70
C TYR A 833 9.49 -32.69 -16.54
N ASP A 834 9.02 -33.01 -15.34
CA ASP A 834 8.38 -34.30 -15.04
C ASP A 834 6.84 -34.22 -14.93
N GLY A 835 6.26 -33.02 -14.93
CA GLY A 835 4.82 -32.79 -14.84
C GLY A 835 4.02 -33.17 -16.09
N LYS A 836 2.74 -33.52 -15.90
CA LYS A 836 1.77 -33.80 -16.98
C LYS A 836 1.03 -32.55 -17.47
N THR A 837 0.90 -31.56 -16.60
CA THR A 837 0.52 -30.20 -16.93
C THR A 837 1.58 -29.30 -16.33
N PHE A 838 1.78 -28.09 -16.85
CA PHE A 838 2.54 -27.06 -16.13
C PHE A 838 1.65 -25.87 -15.78
N PRO A 839 1.67 -25.45 -14.51
CA PRO A 839 0.80 -24.39 -14.06
C PRO A 839 1.41 -23.02 -14.35
N LEU A 840 0.64 -22.16 -15.00
CA LEU A 840 0.95 -20.74 -15.17
C LEU A 840 -0.08 -19.91 -14.42
N ARG A 841 0.33 -18.78 -13.86
CA ARG A 841 -0.60 -17.76 -13.37
C ARG A 841 -0.75 -16.67 -14.43
N LEU A 842 -1.97 -16.50 -14.92
CA LEU A 842 -2.38 -15.43 -15.81
C LEU A 842 -2.91 -14.25 -14.99
N ALA A 843 -2.55 -13.03 -15.41
CA ALA A 843 -3.18 -11.79 -15.01
C ALA A 843 -3.44 -10.91 -16.24
N ILE A 844 -4.66 -10.38 -16.36
CA ILE A 844 -5.06 -9.37 -17.33
C ILE A 844 -5.45 -8.14 -16.51
N VAL A 845 -4.83 -6.99 -16.77
CA VAL A 845 -4.98 -5.81 -15.92
C VAL A 845 -5.17 -4.57 -16.78
N ASP A 846 -6.16 -3.75 -16.44
CA ASP A 846 -6.26 -2.35 -16.83
C ASP A 846 -5.72 -1.47 -15.70
N GLU A 847 -4.56 -0.86 -15.92
CA GLU A 847 -3.88 -0.09 -14.89
C GLU A 847 -4.66 1.18 -14.48
N PRO A 848 -5.24 1.98 -15.39
CA PRO A 848 -5.90 3.23 -15.00
C PRO A 848 -7.23 3.08 -14.26
N LEU A 849 -7.96 1.98 -14.49
CA LEU A 849 -9.23 1.69 -13.82
C LEU A 849 -9.09 0.68 -12.66
N GLU A 850 -7.90 0.10 -12.48
CA GLU A 850 -7.58 -0.95 -11.50
C GLU A 850 -8.46 -2.22 -11.67
N GLU A 851 -8.93 -2.49 -12.90
CA GLU A 851 -9.73 -3.67 -13.22
C GLU A 851 -8.82 -4.83 -13.66
N PHE A 852 -9.11 -6.05 -13.20
CA PHE A 852 -8.28 -7.20 -13.52
C PHE A 852 -9.04 -8.53 -13.55
N ALA A 853 -8.49 -9.49 -14.28
CA ALA A 853 -8.85 -10.91 -14.23
C ALA A 853 -7.58 -11.73 -13.99
N MET A 854 -7.63 -12.70 -13.09
CA MET A 854 -6.50 -13.59 -12.80
C MET A 854 -6.95 -15.03 -12.85
N GLU A 855 -6.12 -15.92 -13.39
CA GLU A 855 -6.45 -17.35 -13.42
C GLU A 855 -5.18 -18.20 -13.26
N LYS A 856 -5.32 -19.37 -12.65
CA LYS A 856 -4.32 -20.45 -12.73
C LYS A 856 -4.62 -21.30 -13.97
N LEU A 857 -3.76 -21.19 -14.99
CA LEU A 857 -3.81 -22.00 -16.20
C LEU A 857 -3.03 -23.31 -15.98
N GLU A 858 -3.62 -24.43 -16.38
CA GLU A 858 -2.94 -25.74 -16.40
C GLU A 858 -2.72 -26.14 -17.86
N LEU A 859 -1.51 -25.91 -18.37
CA LEU A 859 -1.19 -26.23 -19.76
C LEU A 859 -0.76 -27.69 -19.89
N PRO A 860 -1.38 -28.50 -20.77
CA PRO A 860 -1.01 -29.90 -20.91
C PRO A 860 0.39 -30.06 -21.51
N VAL A 861 1.14 -31.02 -20.97
CA VAL A 861 2.43 -31.48 -21.52
C VAL A 861 2.26 -32.93 -21.97
N SER A 862 2.55 -33.19 -23.24
CA SER A 862 2.44 -34.53 -23.81
C SER A 862 3.80 -35.20 -23.95
N ASP A 863 3.83 -36.51 -23.67
CA ASP A 863 4.89 -37.45 -24.09
C ASP A 863 4.46 -38.28 -25.30
N ALA A 864 3.25 -38.04 -25.83
CA ALA A 864 2.70 -38.88 -26.88
C ALA A 864 3.61 -38.84 -28.11
N PRO A 865 3.86 -39.99 -28.76
CA PRO A 865 4.61 -40.02 -30.00
C PRO A 865 3.89 -39.16 -31.03
N VAL A 866 4.64 -38.21 -31.60
CA VAL A 866 4.24 -37.31 -32.68
C VAL A 866 3.18 -37.95 -33.57
N ALA A 867 1.99 -37.35 -33.63
CA ALA A 867 1.04 -37.68 -34.69
C ALA A 867 1.77 -37.44 -36.03
N LYS A 868 2.00 -38.49 -36.83
CA LYS A 868 2.65 -38.33 -38.13
C LYS A 868 1.74 -37.50 -39.04
N PHE A 869 2.01 -36.21 -39.13
CA PHE A 869 1.31 -35.32 -40.03
C PHE A 869 1.85 -35.51 -41.44
N GLU A 870 0.99 -35.95 -42.36
CA GLU A 870 1.32 -35.97 -43.78
C GLU A 870 1.06 -34.58 -44.36
N PRO A 871 2.07 -33.91 -44.95
CA PRO A 871 1.88 -32.63 -45.60
C PRO A 871 0.79 -32.72 -46.67
N LYS A 872 -0.27 -31.92 -46.52
CA LYS A 872 -1.43 -31.94 -47.43
C LYS A 872 -1.82 -30.50 -47.75
N LYS A 873 -1.24 -29.96 -48.82
CA LYS A 873 -1.63 -28.65 -49.35
C LYS A 873 -2.87 -28.80 -50.22
N GLY A 874 -3.96 -28.17 -49.81
CA GLY A 874 -5.26 -28.32 -50.47
C GLY A 874 -6.32 -27.43 -49.82
N LEU A 875 -7.58 -27.66 -50.17
CA LEU A 875 -8.72 -26.95 -49.62
C LEU A 875 -9.72 -27.95 -49.04
N VAL A 876 -10.23 -27.66 -47.85
CA VAL A 876 -11.35 -28.39 -47.26
C VAL A 876 -12.54 -27.46 -47.07
N LYS A 877 -13.72 -27.94 -47.48
CA LYS A 877 -14.99 -27.34 -47.13
C LYS A 877 -15.41 -27.88 -45.76
N VAL A 878 -15.50 -26.99 -44.80
CA VAL A 878 -15.92 -27.28 -43.42
C VAL A 878 -17.42 -26.96 -43.28
N SER A 879 -18.15 -27.85 -42.62
CA SER A 879 -19.59 -27.71 -42.34
C SER A 879 -19.88 -26.54 -41.38
N GLU A 880 -21.13 -26.08 -41.36
CA GLU A 880 -21.60 -25.16 -40.33
C GLU A 880 -21.57 -25.83 -38.95
N LYS A 881 -21.32 -25.05 -37.89
CA LYS A 881 -21.21 -25.48 -36.48
C LYS A 881 -20.04 -26.43 -36.17
N ALA A 882 -19.23 -26.80 -37.17
CA ALA A 882 -18.01 -27.57 -36.99
C ALA A 882 -17.12 -26.94 -35.92
N ALA A 883 -16.57 -27.78 -35.05
CA ALA A 883 -15.61 -27.38 -34.04
C ALA A 883 -14.21 -27.31 -34.66
N LEU A 884 -13.55 -26.16 -34.49
CA LEU A 884 -12.14 -25.98 -34.80
C LEU A 884 -11.36 -26.15 -33.51
N LEU A 885 -10.52 -27.19 -33.44
CA LEU A 885 -9.84 -27.66 -32.24
C LEU A 885 -8.38 -27.19 -32.18
N ALA A 886 -7.83 -27.05 -30.98
CA ALA A 886 -6.44 -26.65 -30.74
C ALA A 886 -5.44 -27.78 -31.00
N SER A 887 -5.83 -29.02 -30.72
CA SER A 887 -5.06 -30.25 -30.97
C SER A 887 -5.95 -31.35 -31.56
N PRO A 888 -5.39 -32.41 -32.19
CA PRO A 888 -6.16 -33.52 -32.74
C PRO A 888 -6.50 -34.60 -31.69
N GLU A 889 -6.49 -34.24 -30.41
CA GLU A 889 -6.74 -35.16 -29.29
C GLU A 889 -8.22 -35.22 -28.88
N GLN A 890 -8.62 -36.33 -28.28
CA GLN A 890 -9.97 -36.47 -27.73
C GLN A 890 -10.16 -35.51 -26.54
N GLY A 891 -11.16 -34.64 -26.62
CA GLY A 891 -11.40 -33.61 -25.59
C GLY A 891 -10.56 -32.33 -25.78
N ALA A 892 -9.89 -32.18 -26.93
CA ALA A 892 -9.13 -30.99 -27.26
C ALA A 892 -9.96 -29.70 -27.18
N GLN A 893 -9.29 -28.60 -26.86
CA GLN A 893 -9.90 -27.28 -26.75
C GLN A 893 -10.51 -26.84 -28.07
N VAL A 894 -11.78 -26.42 -28.05
CA VAL A 894 -12.42 -25.76 -29.19
C VAL A 894 -11.97 -24.31 -29.24
N LEU A 895 -11.20 -23.94 -30.26
CA LEU A 895 -10.74 -22.57 -30.50
C LEU A 895 -11.86 -21.68 -31.04
N ALA A 896 -12.64 -22.22 -31.98
CA ALA A 896 -13.71 -21.49 -32.63
C ALA A 896 -14.77 -22.44 -33.20
N ARG A 897 -15.96 -21.88 -33.47
CA ARG A 897 -17.00 -22.56 -34.25
C ARG A 897 -17.35 -21.72 -35.46
N LEU A 898 -17.60 -22.40 -36.58
CA LEU A 898 -18.04 -21.75 -37.80
C LEU A 898 -19.55 -21.50 -37.75
N SER A 899 -19.97 -20.24 -37.89
CA SER A 899 -21.39 -19.90 -37.98
C SER A 899 -22.01 -20.20 -39.36
N ARG A 900 -21.17 -20.39 -40.39
CA ARG A 900 -21.54 -20.77 -41.75
C ARG A 900 -20.44 -21.66 -42.36
N PRO A 901 -20.73 -22.48 -43.38
CA PRO A 901 -19.71 -23.29 -44.02
C PRO A 901 -18.56 -22.45 -44.61
N ALA A 902 -17.32 -22.88 -44.45
CA ALA A 902 -16.13 -22.16 -44.92
C ALA A 902 -15.19 -23.07 -45.71
N VAL A 903 -14.38 -22.49 -46.60
CA VAL A 903 -13.35 -23.21 -47.36
C VAL A 903 -11.97 -22.80 -46.84
N LEU A 904 -11.31 -23.69 -46.10
CA LEU A 904 -10.04 -23.42 -45.43
C LEU A 904 -8.87 -24.09 -46.15
N ASN A 905 -7.69 -23.48 -46.08
CA ASN A 905 -6.46 -24.11 -46.51
C ASN A 905 -6.10 -25.27 -45.58
N THR A 906 -5.77 -26.42 -46.12
CA THR A 906 -5.13 -27.49 -45.35
C THR A 906 -3.62 -27.36 -45.42
N GLU A 907 -2.96 -27.56 -44.28
CA GLU A 907 -1.50 -27.63 -44.18
C GLU A 907 -1.04 -29.09 -44.07
N ALA A 908 -1.78 -29.90 -43.32
CA ALA A 908 -1.48 -31.31 -43.11
C ALA A 908 -2.75 -32.13 -42.81
N ALA A 909 -2.62 -33.45 -42.87
CA ALA A 909 -3.64 -34.39 -42.42
C ALA A 909 -3.04 -35.40 -41.45
N THR A 910 -3.87 -35.87 -40.51
CA THR A 910 -3.57 -36.99 -39.61
C THR A 910 -4.79 -37.91 -39.54
N LYS A 911 -4.70 -39.03 -38.84
CA LYS A 911 -5.80 -40.00 -38.73
C LYS A 911 -7.02 -39.33 -38.07
N GLY A 912 -8.04 -39.02 -38.88
CA GLY A 912 -9.32 -38.47 -38.43
C GLY A 912 -9.44 -36.94 -38.45
N TYR A 913 -8.36 -36.19 -38.70
CA TYR A 913 -8.36 -34.72 -38.65
C TYR A 913 -7.60 -34.06 -39.81
N TYR A 914 -8.08 -32.89 -40.23
CA TYR A 914 -7.32 -31.95 -41.05
C TYR A 914 -6.75 -30.83 -40.21
N ARG A 915 -5.47 -30.50 -40.40
CA ARG A 915 -4.86 -29.28 -39.87
C ARG A 915 -5.08 -28.16 -40.88
N VAL A 916 -5.85 -27.16 -40.49
CA VAL A 916 -6.28 -26.05 -41.34
C VAL A 916 -5.68 -24.73 -40.87
N GLU A 917 -5.33 -23.87 -41.83
CA GLU A 917 -4.94 -22.49 -41.58
C GLU A 917 -6.20 -21.71 -41.17
N LEU A 918 -6.14 -21.07 -40.00
CA LEU A 918 -7.24 -20.29 -39.44
C LEU A 918 -7.10 -18.81 -39.80
N ASP A 919 -5.91 -18.28 -39.55
CA ASP A 919 -5.47 -16.91 -39.77
C ASP A 919 -3.92 -16.89 -39.77
N LYS A 920 -3.33 -15.72 -40.03
CA LYS A 920 -1.88 -15.61 -40.16
C LYS A 920 -1.18 -16.09 -38.88
N ASP A 921 -0.33 -17.11 -39.03
CA ASP A 921 0.42 -17.77 -37.95
C ASP A 921 -0.46 -18.52 -36.93
N ARG A 922 -1.67 -18.94 -37.31
CA ARG A 922 -2.59 -19.75 -36.50
C ARG A 922 -3.21 -20.89 -37.29
N PHE A 923 -3.42 -22.00 -36.59
CA PHE A 923 -4.02 -23.22 -37.15
C PHE A 923 -5.11 -23.77 -36.23
N ALA A 924 -5.93 -24.65 -36.79
CA ALA A 924 -6.82 -25.52 -36.02
C ALA A 924 -6.88 -26.92 -36.61
N PHE A 925 -7.43 -27.85 -35.85
CA PHE A 925 -7.81 -29.17 -36.31
C PHE A 925 -9.31 -29.25 -36.49
N VAL A 926 -9.74 -29.79 -37.62
CA VAL A 926 -11.15 -30.07 -37.89
C VAL A 926 -11.33 -31.56 -38.15
N SER A 927 -12.39 -32.15 -37.58
CA SER A 927 -12.71 -33.55 -37.80
C SER A 927 -12.94 -33.81 -39.29
N THR A 928 -12.40 -34.92 -39.78
CA THR A 928 -12.70 -35.43 -41.13
C THR A 928 -14.18 -35.78 -41.31
N GLU A 929 -14.98 -35.87 -40.24
CA GLU A 929 -16.43 -36.02 -40.33
C GLU A 929 -17.13 -34.71 -40.74
N ASP A 930 -16.60 -33.58 -40.26
CA ASP A 930 -17.13 -32.23 -40.46
C ASP A 930 -16.50 -31.48 -41.66
N ALA A 931 -15.48 -32.08 -42.29
CA ALA A 931 -14.75 -31.47 -43.39
C ALA A 931 -14.61 -32.44 -44.59
N ARG A 932 -14.67 -31.88 -45.80
CA ARG A 932 -14.49 -32.62 -47.07
C ARG A 932 -13.56 -31.86 -47.99
N ASP A 933 -12.68 -32.56 -48.71
CA ASP A 933 -11.83 -31.95 -49.74
C ASP A 933 -12.67 -31.22 -50.78
N THR A 934 -12.20 -30.06 -51.26
CA THR A 934 -12.91 -29.26 -52.27
C THR A 934 -11.94 -28.61 -53.26
N ARG A 935 -12.47 -28.12 -54.39
CA ARG A 935 -11.73 -27.35 -55.40
C ARG A 935 -12.31 -25.93 -55.46
N GLY A 936 -11.46 -24.91 -55.59
CA GLY A 936 -11.91 -23.51 -55.64
C GLY A 936 -10.84 -22.54 -55.13
N LYS A 937 -11.27 -21.36 -54.67
CA LYS A 937 -10.43 -20.45 -53.88
C LYS A 937 -10.75 -20.62 -52.41
N ALA A 938 -9.73 -20.60 -51.55
CA ALA A 938 -9.93 -20.40 -50.13
C ALA A 938 -10.74 -19.12 -49.92
N THR A 939 -11.77 -19.20 -49.09
CA THR A 939 -12.45 -18.01 -48.59
C THR A 939 -11.95 -17.78 -47.18
N ALA A 940 -11.54 -16.56 -46.86
CA ALA A 940 -11.26 -16.20 -45.48
C ALA A 940 -12.48 -16.63 -44.65
N PRO A 941 -12.30 -17.35 -43.53
CA PRO A 941 -13.42 -17.82 -42.73
C PRO A 941 -14.26 -16.64 -42.22
N GLN A 942 -15.32 -16.30 -42.96
CA GLN A 942 -16.28 -15.27 -42.59
C GLN A 942 -17.23 -15.86 -41.55
N GLY A 943 -17.41 -15.16 -40.43
CA GLY A 943 -18.25 -15.65 -39.33
C GLY A 943 -17.57 -16.66 -38.40
N LEU A 944 -16.23 -16.61 -38.30
CA LEU A 944 -15.48 -17.21 -37.19
C LEU A 944 -15.93 -16.60 -35.87
N SER A 945 -16.59 -17.40 -35.03
CA SER A 945 -16.82 -17.03 -33.64
C SER A 945 -15.77 -17.74 -32.80
N TYR A 946 -14.71 -17.02 -32.43
CA TYR A 946 -13.82 -17.48 -31.37
C TYR A 946 -14.65 -17.68 -30.11
N VAL A 947 -14.60 -18.87 -29.53
CA VAL A 947 -15.36 -19.16 -28.32
C VAL A 947 -14.53 -18.58 -27.17
N ALA A 948 -14.99 -17.48 -26.56
CA ALA A 948 -14.44 -17.01 -25.30
C ALA A 948 -14.65 -18.13 -24.28
N ARG A 949 -13.55 -18.76 -23.85
CA ARG A 949 -13.62 -20.01 -23.08
C ARG A 949 -13.75 -19.75 -21.59
N ARG A 950 -13.16 -18.64 -21.13
CA ARG A 950 -13.12 -18.27 -19.71
C ARG A 950 -13.51 -16.81 -19.57
N SER A 951 -14.53 -16.59 -18.74
CA SER A 951 -14.98 -15.28 -18.32
C SER A 951 -15.16 -15.37 -16.81
N PRO A 952 -14.65 -14.40 -16.04
CA PRO A 952 -14.96 -14.34 -14.62
C PRO A 952 -16.48 -14.27 -14.38
N PRO A 953 -16.98 -14.72 -13.22
CA PRO A 953 -18.39 -14.64 -12.89
C PRO A 953 -18.98 -13.24 -13.09
N GLU A 954 -20.16 -13.11 -13.67
CA GLU A 954 -20.80 -11.80 -13.85
C GLU A 954 -21.58 -11.42 -12.57
N ILE A 955 -21.29 -10.23 -12.00
CA ILE A 955 -22.02 -9.69 -10.85
C ILE A 955 -22.97 -8.58 -11.31
N LYS A 956 -24.27 -8.81 -11.19
CA LYS A 956 -25.33 -7.83 -11.47
C LYS A 956 -25.99 -7.41 -10.16
N LEU A 957 -25.88 -6.13 -9.80
CA LEU A 957 -26.49 -5.58 -8.59
C LEU A 957 -27.74 -4.79 -8.94
N ASP A 958 -28.75 -4.82 -8.08
CA ASP A 958 -30.00 -4.07 -8.23
C ASP A 958 -29.85 -2.59 -7.82
N VAL A 959 -28.76 -1.96 -8.24
CA VAL A 959 -28.42 -0.55 -7.96
C VAL A 959 -27.88 0.14 -9.22
N ASP A 960 -28.30 1.38 -9.46
CA ASP A 960 -27.78 2.19 -10.58
C ASP A 960 -26.63 3.09 -10.11
N LEU A 961 -25.40 2.61 -10.31
CA LEU A 961 -24.19 3.34 -9.98
C LEU A 961 -23.83 4.44 -10.99
N ALA A 962 -24.52 4.51 -12.14
CA ALA A 962 -24.30 5.57 -13.14
C ALA A 962 -24.90 6.93 -12.73
N GLN A 963 -25.83 6.93 -11.76
CA GLN A 963 -26.37 8.16 -11.15
C GLN A 963 -25.48 8.73 -10.03
N GLY A 964 -24.42 8.03 -9.67
CA GLY A 964 -23.47 8.41 -8.63
C GLY A 964 -23.63 7.61 -7.33
N GLY A 965 -23.16 8.16 -6.21
CA GLY A 965 -23.06 7.42 -4.96
C GLY A 965 -24.39 7.11 -4.30
N LEU A 966 -24.46 5.93 -3.68
CA LEU A 966 -25.63 5.44 -2.95
C LEU A 966 -25.74 6.11 -1.57
N VAL A 967 -26.96 6.37 -1.13
CA VAL A 967 -27.26 6.99 0.17
C VAL A 967 -28.27 6.15 0.93
N ALA A 968 -27.99 5.92 2.22
CA ALA A 968 -28.90 5.33 3.18
C ALA A 968 -29.33 6.38 4.22
N ASN A 969 -30.63 6.47 4.48
CA ASN A 969 -31.18 7.33 5.53
C ASN A 969 -31.35 6.58 6.87
N GLY A 970 -31.20 5.26 6.87
CA GLY A 970 -31.33 4.40 8.05
C GLY A 970 -30.04 3.66 8.38
N GLU A 971 -30.02 2.99 9.53
CA GLU A 971 -28.86 2.20 9.97
C GLU A 971 -28.68 0.92 9.16
N LYS A 972 -29.75 0.43 8.54
CA LYS A 972 -29.78 -0.82 7.77
C LYS A 972 -29.90 -0.53 6.28
N TYR A 973 -29.25 -1.35 5.48
CA TYR A 973 -29.34 -1.31 4.02
C TYR A 973 -29.44 -2.73 3.47
N THR A 974 -30.34 -2.91 2.50
CA THR A 974 -30.52 -4.18 1.80
C THR A 974 -29.86 -4.09 0.43
N LEU A 975 -28.89 -4.98 0.18
CA LEU A 975 -28.27 -5.16 -1.12
C LEU A 975 -28.76 -6.47 -1.74
N SER A 976 -29.26 -6.39 -2.97
CA SER A 976 -29.66 -7.55 -3.77
C SER A 976 -29.01 -7.55 -5.15
N GLY A 977 -28.95 -8.74 -5.75
CA GLY A 977 -28.42 -8.93 -7.08
C GLY A 977 -28.43 -10.40 -7.52
N GLU A 978 -27.88 -10.61 -8.72
CA GLU A 978 -27.71 -11.91 -9.36
C GLU A 978 -26.25 -12.07 -9.78
N VAL A 979 -25.70 -13.26 -9.50
CA VAL A 979 -24.40 -13.72 -9.99
C VAL A 979 -24.63 -14.83 -10.99
N ASP A 980 -23.96 -14.76 -12.14
CA ASP A 980 -24.04 -15.75 -13.22
C ASP A 980 -22.62 -16.19 -13.62
N ASP A 981 -22.39 -17.49 -13.70
CA ASP A 981 -21.24 -18.06 -14.38
C ASP A 981 -21.63 -19.31 -15.16
N ALA A 982 -21.30 -19.34 -16.45
CA ALA A 982 -21.62 -20.46 -17.33
C ALA A 982 -20.88 -21.76 -16.97
N GLN A 983 -19.71 -21.68 -16.32
CA GLN A 983 -18.92 -22.86 -15.93
C GLN A 983 -19.30 -23.40 -14.53
N GLY A 984 -19.94 -22.59 -13.72
CA GLY A 984 -20.47 -22.94 -12.41
C GLY A 984 -19.78 -22.16 -11.30
N LEU A 985 -20.59 -21.62 -10.40
CA LEU A 985 -20.10 -20.88 -9.25
C LEU A 985 -19.56 -21.84 -8.18
N LEU A 986 -18.50 -21.39 -7.53
CA LEU A 986 -17.96 -21.98 -6.31
C LEU A 986 -18.69 -21.42 -5.08
N ASP A 987 -18.71 -20.10 -4.96
CA ASP A 987 -19.38 -19.37 -3.88
C ASP A 987 -19.47 -17.86 -4.18
N MET A 988 -20.23 -17.15 -3.33
CA MET A 988 -20.19 -15.70 -3.25
C MET A 988 -20.20 -15.21 -1.80
N TYR A 989 -19.67 -14.02 -1.57
CA TYR A 989 -19.77 -13.33 -0.29
C TYR A 989 -19.81 -11.81 -0.43
N VAL A 990 -20.33 -11.15 0.60
CA VAL A 990 -20.40 -9.69 0.71
C VAL A 990 -19.66 -9.26 1.96
N LEU A 991 -18.73 -8.31 1.80
CA LEU A 991 -18.00 -7.64 2.88
C LEU A 991 -18.52 -6.21 3.02
N VAL A 992 -18.71 -5.74 4.25
CA VAL A 992 -19.05 -4.35 4.58
C VAL A 992 -18.03 -3.84 5.59
N ASN A 993 -17.24 -2.84 5.21
CA ASN A 993 -16.09 -2.36 5.98
C ASN A 993 -15.21 -3.52 6.46
N ASP A 994 -14.89 -4.44 5.53
CA ASP A 994 -14.06 -5.64 5.72
C ASP A 994 -14.65 -6.73 6.63
N GLN A 995 -15.91 -6.62 7.05
CA GLN A 995 -16.62 -7.67 7.79
C GLN A 995 -17.54 -8.45 6.84
N LYS A 996 -17.51 -9.79 6.87
CA LYS A 996 -18.38 -10.61 6.01
C LYS A 996 -19.78 -10.58 6.59
N VAL A 997 -20.73 -10.08 5.82
CA VAL A 997 -22.14 -9.98 6.21
C VAL A 997 -23.00 -11.00 5.48
N TYR A 998 -22.43 -11.68 4.48
CA TYR A 998 -23.12 -12.68 3.68
C TYR A 998 -22.12 -13.65 3.05
N PHE A 999 -22.49 -14.93 3.04
CA PHE A 999 -21.75 -15.99 2.35
C PHE A 999 -22.76 -17.04 1.85
N GLN A 1000 -22.56 -17.48 0.60
CA GLN A 1000 -23.30 -18.61 0.05
C GLN A 1000 -22.38 -19.46 -0.82
N GLY A 1001 -22.16 -20.71 -0.39
CA GLY A 1001 -21.50 -21.74 -1.19
C GLY A 1001 -22.46 -22.43 -2.15
N VAL A 1002 -21.92 -22.92 -3.27
CA VAL A 1002 -22.67 -23.73 -4.24
C VAL A 1002 -22.22 -25.18 -4.11
N ASP A 1003 -23.15 -26.08 -3.77
CA ASP A 1003 -22.89 -27.52 -3.79
C ASP A 1003 -23.18 -28.06 -5.21
N PRO A 1004 -22.16 -28.55 -5.95
CA PRO A 1004 -22.35 -29.11 -7.29
C PRO A 1004 -23.29 -30.33 -7.30
N LYS A 1005 -23.53 -30.96 -6.15
CA LYS A 1005 -24.33 -32.18 -5.99
C LYS A 1005 -25.75 -31.91 -5.49
N ALA A 1006 -26.13 -30.66 -5.20
CA ALA A 1006 -27.46 -30.32 -4.72
C ALA A 1006 -28.53 -30.57 -5.80
N LYS A 1007 -29.52 -31.41 -5.49
CA LYS A 1007 -30.64 -31.69 -6.42
C LYS A 1007 -31.52 -30.45 -6.59
N GLY A 1008 -31.56 -29.90 -7.81
CA GLY A 1008 -32.47 -28.81 -8.19
C GLY A 1008 -31.90 -27.38 -8.13
N GLY A 1009 -30.62 -27.20 -7.79
CA GLY A 1009 -29.94 -25.91 -7.91
C GLY A 1009 -29.44 -25.67 -9.34
N GLU A 1010 -29.47 -24.42 -9.81
CA GLU A 1010 -28.71 -23.98 -10.98
C GLU A 1010 -27.30 -23.61 -10.50
N PRO A 1011 -26.27 -24.47 -10.62
CA PRO A 1011 -24.93 -24.17 -10.10
C PRO A 1011 -24.28 -22.96 -10.80
N GLN A 1012 -24.88 -22.52 -11.91
CA GLN A 1012 -24.44 -21.39 -12.73
C GLN A 1012 -25.01 -20.05 -12.26
N LYS A 1013 -26.05 -20.03 -11.42
CA LYS A 1013 -26.76 -18.80 -11.05
C LYS A 1013 -27.08 -18.73 -9.57
N LEU A 1014 -26.84 -17.56 -8.99
CA LEU A 1014 -27.09 -17.30 -7.58
C LEU A 1014 -27.73 -15.92 -7.40
N LYS A 1015 -28.96 -15.90 -6.90
CA LYS A 1015 -29.64 -14.67 -6.46
C LYS A 1015 -29.41 -14.47 -4.98
N PHE A 1016 -29.05 -13.26 -4.59
CA PHE A 1016 -28.85 -12.91 -3.18
C PHE A 1016 -29.61 -11.64 -2.81
N SER A 1017 -29.97 -11.57 -1.53
CA SER A 1017 -30.52 -10.38 -0.89
C SER A 1017 -30.08 -10.41 0.56
N THR A 1018 -29.26 -9.46 0.97
CA THR A 1018 -28.72 -9.40 2.33
C THR A 1018 -28.93 -8.01 2.93
N GLU A 1019 -29.35 -7.95 4.19
CA GLU A 1019 -29.48 -6.73 4.97
C GLU A 1019 -28.32 -6.65 5.96
N PHE A 1020 -27.68 -5.49 6.04
CA PHE A 1020 -26.57 -5.24 6.97
C PHE A 1020 -26.61 -3.83 7.54
N SER A 1021 -25.89 -3.65 8.65
CA SER A 1021 -25.78 -2.38 9.36
C SER A 1021 -24.68 -1.50 8.78
N LEU A 1022 -24.92 -0.20 8.73
CA LEU A 1022 -23.99 0.82 8.27
C LEU A 1022 -23.52 1.71 9.42
N LYS A 1023 -22.23 2.01 9.44
CA LYS A 1023 -21.66 3.09 10.26
C LYS A 1023 -22.05 4.44 9.66
N GLU A 1024 -22.10 5.49 10.47
CA GLU A 1024 -22.31 6.85 9.97
C GLU A 1024 -21.21 7.23 8.96
N GLY A 1025 -21.58 7.96 7.90
CA GLY A 1025 -20.65 8.31 6.82
C GLY A 1025 -20.53 7.22 5.75
N ASN A 1026 -19.38 7.14 5.09
CA ASN A 1026 -19.19 6.26 3.95
C ASN A 1026 -18.81 4.84 4.39
N ASN A 1027 -19.52 3.85 3.87
CA ASN A 1027 -19.28 2.43 4.11
C ASN A 1027 -18.83 1.79 2.80
N SER A 1028 -17.72 1.04 2.85
CA SER A 1028 -17.21 0.27 1.71
C SER A 1028 -17.90 -1.08 1.68
N VAL A 1029 -18.46 -1.47 0.53
CA VAL A 1029 -19.09 -2.76 0.34
C VAL A 1029 -18.44 -3.46 -0.84
N LEU A 1030 -17.95 -4.68 -0.62
CA LEU A 1030 -17.28 -5.51 -1.62
C LEU A 1030 -18.09 -6.79 -1.82
N VAL A 1031 -18.54 -7.01 -3.05
CA VAL A 1031 -19.19 -8.25 -3.48
C VAL A 1031 -18.17 -9.08 -4.24
N VAL A 1032 -17.98 -10.34 -3.85
CA VAL A 1032 -17.07 -11.27 -4.51
C VAL A 1032 -17.84 -12.49 -4.97
N ALA A 1033 -17.66 -12.87 -6.22
CA ALA A 1033 -18.19 -14.10 -6.81
C ALA A 1033 -17.04 -14.91 -7.37
N ARG A 1034 -17.02 -16.22 -7.07
CA ARG A 1034 -15.89 -17.09 -7.41
C ARG A 1034 -16.36 -18.29 -8.20
N GLU A 1035 -15.62 -18.61 -9.25
CA GLU A 1035 -15.69 -19.90 -9.97
C GLU A 1035 -14.64 -20.87 -9.40
N SER A 1036 -13.49 -20.34 -8.97
CA SER A 1036 -12.45 -21.10 -8.27
C SER A 1036 -11.77 -20.23 -7.21
N THR A 1037 -10.82 -20.79 -6.47
CA THR A 1037 -10.01 -20.02 -5.50
C THR A 1037 -9.27 -18.85 -6.14
N ASP A 1038 -8.82 -19.02 -7.39
CA ASP A 1038 -8.02 -18.04 -8.11
C ASP A 1038 -8.80 -17.25 -9.16
N PHE A 1039 -9.98 -17.73 -9.58
CA PHE A 1039 -10.80 -17.11 -10.63
C PHE A 1039 -12.09 -16.53 -10.05
N ALA A 1040 -12.15 -15.19 -10.01
CA ALA A 1040 -13.18 -14.45 -9.30
C ALA A 1040 -13.44 -13.07 -9.90
N SER A 1041 -14.68 -12.61 -9.74
CA SER A 1041 -15.08 -11.22 -9.97
C SER A 1041 -15.30 -10.49 -8.66
N ARG A 1042 -15.06 -9.18 -8.70
CA ARG A 1042 -15.17 -8.29 -7.55
C ARG A 1042 -15.95 -7.05 -7.95
N ARG A 1043 -16.84 -6.59 -7.09
CA ARG A 1043 -17.56 -5.33 -7.27
C ARG A 1043 -17.59 -4.54 -5.98
N THR A 1044 -16.92 -3.39 -6.00
CA THR A 1044 -16.88 -2.46 -4.88
C THR A 1044 -17.92 -1.36 -5.08
N LEU A 1045 -18.61 -0.99 -4.01
CA LEU A 1045 -19.55 0.12 -3.95
C LEU A 1045 -19.40 0.89 -2.63
N VAL A 1046 -19.74 2.17 -2.64
CA VAL A 1046 -19.71 3.02 -1.44
C VAL A 1046 -21.13 3.46 -1.12
N ILE A 1047 -21.57 3.21 0.11
CA ILE A 1047 -22.89 3.63 0.61
C ILE A 1047 -22.68 4.64 1.72
N ARG A 1048 -23.18 5.87 1.52
CA ARG A 1048 -23.16 6.91 2.56
C ARG A 1048 -24.39 6.77 3.46
N ARG A 1049 -24.19 6.50 4.75
CA ARG A 1049 -25.24 6.68 5.77
C ARG A 1049 -25.24 8.13 6.23
N ARG A 1050 -26.36 8.82 6.07
CA ARG A 1050 -26.52 10.19 6.59
C ARG A 1050 -26.63 10.21 8.11
N PRO A 1051 -26.14 11.28 8.78
CA PRO A 1051 -26.40 11.49 10.20
C PRO A 1051 -27.91 11.53 10.46
N ALA A 1052 -28.34 11.05 11.64
CA ALA A 1052 -29.76 10.93 11.98
C ALA A 1052 -30.51 12.27 11.87
N GLU A 1053 -29.86 13.38 12.24
CA GLU A 1053 -30.40 14.74 12.19
C GLU A 1053 -30.69 15.23 10.76
N VAL A 1054 -29.89 14.79 9.79
CA VAL A 1054 -30.06 15.12 8.36
C VAL A 1054 -31.08 14.18 7.74
N ALA A 1055 -31.03 12.88 8.08
CA ALA A 1055 -31.99 11.88 7.60
C ALA A 1055 -33.45 12.23 7.96
N GLN A 1056 -33.69 12.78 9.16
CA GLN A 1056 -35.03 13.21 9.60
C GLN A 1056 -35.57 14.40 8.80
N LYS A 1057 -34.71 15.31 8.34
CA LYS A 1057 -35.10 16.48 7.52
C LYS A 1057 -35.38 16.11 6.06
N VAL A 1058 -34.82 14.98 5.59
CA VAL A 1058 -34.98 14.45 4.23
C VAL A 1058 -35.91 13.22 4.27
N THR A 1059 -37.14 13.39 4.75
CA THR A 1059 -38.19 12.36 4.59
C THR A 1059 -38.86 12.55 3.22
N PRO A 1060 -39.09 11.50 2.40
CA PRO A 1060 -39.48 11.67 1.00
C PRO A 1060 -40.87 12.31 0.84
N ALA A 1061 -41.00 13.24 -0.10
CA ALA A 1061 -42.28 13.53 -0.71
C ALA A 1061 -42.73 12.30 -1.52
N THR A 1062 -43.91 11.79 -1.18
CA THR A 1062 -44.74 10.80 -1.92
C THR A 1062 -44.20 9.37 -2.06
N ALA A 1063 -44.68 8.48 -1.19
CA ALA A 1063 -44.90 7.08 -1.55
C ALA A 1063 -45.98 7.02 -2.64
N SER A 1064 -45.60 6.65 -3.87
CA SER A 1064 -46.56 6.28 -4.91
C SER A 1064 -47.34 5.06 -4.44
N LYS A 1065 -48.66 5.22 -4.22
CA LYS A 1065 -49.59 4.11 -3.97
C LYS A 1065 -49.47 3.06 -5.07
N PRO A 1066 -49.49 1.75 -4.74
CA PRO A 1066 -49.55 0.70 -5.75
C PRO A 1066 -50.88 0.78 -6.50
N ALA A 1067 -50.80 0.72 -7.83
CA ALA A 1067 -51.97 0.64 -8.70
C ALA A 1067 -52.79 -0.60 -8.34
N LYS A 1068 -54.06 -0.41 -7.97
CA LYS A 1068 -55.01 -1.50 -7.79
C LYS A 1068 -55.26 -2.18 -9.13
N SER A 1069 -55.03 -3.49 -9.15
CA SER A 1069 -55.48 -4.41 -10.19
C SER A 1069 -56.98 -4.28 -10.42
N ALA A 1070 -57.38 -4.01 -11.67
CA ALA A 1070 -58.74 -4.26 -12.14
C ALA A 1070 -58.73 -5.55 -12.96
N THR A 1071 -59.56 -6.50 -12.53
CA THR A 1071 -60.06 -7.67 -13.28
C THR A 1071 -61.54 -7.80 -12.90
N PRO A 1072 -62.40 -8.40 -13.74
CA PRO A 1072 -62.11 -9.44 -14.74
C PRO A 1072 -61.84 -8.92 -16.15
#